data_AF-A0A3D6DTS3-F1
#
_entry.id   AF-A0A3D6DTS3-F1
#
_cell.length_a   1.000
_cell.length_b   1.000
_cell.length_c   1.000
_cell.angle_alpha   90.00
_cell.angle_beta   90.00
_cell.angle_gamma   90.00
#
_symmetry.space_group_name_H-M   'P 1'
#
loop_
_entity.id
_entity.type
_entity.pdbx_description
1 polymer ?
#
loop_
_entity_poly.entity_id
_entity_poly.type
_entity_poly.pdbx_seq_one_letter_code
_entity_poly.pdbx_strand_id
1 'polypeptide(L)'
;TGDRPKRLEALAERLSKAKAVGLSRAEASDWFAEIATNDPGSAKQVLTLAGHYAGKRQQAEWSRERPCLRIIPADSGQLCCPAEIVLAPEGIPIPPGRECVASALASDTEALSLLTEVLGVKRLDDEGWLELLGQDLKSVTRFIQLLRKNNDKEWRTFWEILRRAPSAVRTAFVEQNRGRIRVRRRDGDWVLHDEALLPGDIVEVNDPDESNLHVLVDADAHADDHDLIAAIGVRKSPTGVVVPGHYEFVIGHEHRQRLSEWLSAVEGGYQAKLDTSSTPRSGYLRPLSLVMPHGWMLLAQLQGQPNARLTKRFLDSLGRLDEMVDFGHSTRRDAYPQIQVAHPMRWFIRQYGTFAIAQHAIPLATLLARRDIDVLSQIDGWNRIKASLSRLVDLVGFPLAEPSRAHIGALWQALFEHLGTPDAIAADGLHGLWTAAAEDEQVPETVQTQSGAIPLSAVHVSGSANLTQRARAQGMTAITLEAGALKLWLDRGAHGLDALFHAEWSEVLASPALLEAIVPELTEVLRSEARTGALCLSVRGLRLVIEGQGQAIPCVLWEGVLHLDPAQLEALSRVERLTAILLEADAAGWLNQPIAEARRKIADAQLQANRERVAAGANLAYRLLRAVGNKTQSLIQVLGETVGRTLPSNCSPHGIAELVLAMRGPTILQDIRSTLEAEGLCPPSRWGGDEARAFVAAIGFPDAFAAAPQAKREAEESISGPIRLPPLHDFQDDVFTGLRELIESASGRRRAVVSLPTGGGKTRVTVQAAVDLVLKPESGKRSVLWVAQTDELCEQAVQAFRQVWLNRGAERTDLRIIRFWGGHRNPSPSTAGRPTVAIASIQTLNSRIGREGLDWLSHPGLVVVDECHHALTPSYTGLLKWMDAEAPRAGTTARDEPPIIGLSATPFRGANDDEENLRLAKRFDQRWLPADQQSLHENLTSQGILAIAEHEALRSPSKLPPALIERMGAHSDAEGIQLENLLEELNRWLADDDDRNRLLIDTIVECQQESILFFTNSVQHAEEMAARLNIEGIPAHAVSGNTPASARRYFLER
;
A
#
# COMPACT_ATOMS: atom_id res chain seq x y z
N THR A 1 -8.51 102.97 -6.78
CA THR A 1 -9.12 101.63 -6.74
C THR A 1 -8.00 100.61 -6.78
N GLY A 2 -7.63 99.87 -5.74
CA GLY A 2 -8.09 99.72 -4.37
C GLY A 2 -7.34 98.52 -3.80
N ASP A 3 -6.61 98.69 -2.70
CA ASP A 3 -6.25 97.54 -1.84
C ASP A 3 -7.29 97.51 -0.73
N ARG A 4 -8.51 97.15 -1.14
CA ARG A 4 -9.69 97.00 -0.27
C ARG A 4 -9.37 96.11 0.96
N PRO A 5 -8.55 95.04 0.85
CA PRO A 5 -8.06 94.27 2.00
C PRO A 5 -7.30 95.09 3.04
N LYS A 6 -6.28 95.88 2.65
CA LYS A 6 -5.50 96.70 3.61
C LYS A 6 -6.35 97.76 4.30
N ARG A 7 -7.34 98.32 3.61
CA ARG A 7 -8.30 99.26 4.21
C ARG A 7 -9.22 98.56 5.22
N LEU A 8 -9.63 97.32 4.93
CA LEU A 8 -10.44 96.51 5.85
C LEU A 8 -9.62 96.01 7.04
N GLU A 9 -8.35 95.65 6.86
CA GLU A 9 -7.43 95.35 7.96
C GLU A 9 -7.21 96.57 8.85
N ALA A 10 -6.92 97.74 8.26
CA ALA A 10 -6.79 98.99 9.01
C ALA A 10 -8.12 99.42 9.70
N LEU A 11 -9.27 99.11 9.10
CA LEU A 11 -10.59 99.33 9.70
C LEU A 11 -10.83 98.36 10.88
N ALA A 12 -10.49 97.08 10.70
CA ALA A 12 -10.58 96.07 11.75
C ALA A 12 -9.64 96.39 12.92
N GLU A 13 -8.44 96.89 12.66
CA GLU A 13 -7.49 97.38 13.68
C GLU A 13 -8.02 98.63 14.41
N ARG A 14 -8.73 99.52 13.71
CA ARG A 14 -9.38 100.70 14.32
C ARG A 14 -10.58 100.32 15.16
N LEU A 15 -11.39 99.35 14.71
CA LEU A 15 -12.59 98.89 15.40
C LEU A 15 -12.24 98.00 16.61
N SER A 16 -11.20 97.16 16.53
CA SER A 16 -10.70 96.40 17.69
C SER A 16 -10.21 97.30 18.83
N LYS A 17 -9.65 98.48 18.50
CA LYS A 17 -9.27 99.52 19.47
C LYS A 17 -10.47 100.29 20.06
N ALA A 18 -11.61 100.33 19.38
CA ALA A 18 -12.78 101.14 19.75
C ALA A 18 -13.82 100.41 20.63
N LYS A 19 -13.63 99.13 20.98
CA LYS A 19 -14.56 98.32 21.80
C LYS A 19 -16.03 98.34 21.31
N ALA A 20 -16.26 98.61 20.02
CA ALA A 20 -17.53 98.42 19.34
C ALA A 20 -17.36 97.22 18.39
N VAL A 21 -18.25 96.21 18.51
CA VAL A 21 -18.35 94.96 17.72
C VAL A 21 -17.15 94.69 16.80
N GLY A 22 -16.21 93.84 17.25
CA GLY A 22 -14.99 93.56 16.52
C GLY A 22 -15.27 92.84 15.20
N LEU A 23 -14.73 93.38 14.10
CA LEU A 23 -14.55 92.62 12.86
C LEU A 23 -13.47 91.56 13.13
N SER A 24 -13.86 90.31 13.39
CA SER A 24 -12.94 89.19 13.43
C SER A 24 -12.59 88.74 12.01
N ARG A 25 -11.33 88.34 11.79
CA ARG A 25 -10.93 87.70 10.53
C ARG A 25 -11.47 86.28 10.55
N ALA A 26 -12.56 86.05 9.81
CA ALA A 26 -13.11 84.71 9.62
C ALA A 26 -12.13 83.87 8.78
N GLU A 27 -11.90 82.63 9.18
CA GLU A 27 -11.17 81.68 8.33
C GLU A 27 -12.05 81.27 7.15
N ALA A 28 -11.42 80.79 6.08
CA ALA A 28 -12.17 80.35 4.90
C ALA A 28 -13.21 79.27 5.28
N SER A 29 -12.88 78.39 6.21
CA SER A 29 -13.80 77.37 6.75
C SER A 29 -15.05 77.98 7.39
N ASP A 30 -14.93 79.08 8.12
CA ASP A 30 -16.07 79.73 8.77
C ASP A 30 -16.99 80.38 7.73
N TRP A 31 -16.39 81.06 6.74
CA TRP A 31 -17.12 81.68 5.64
C TRP A 31 -17.89 80.67 4.79
N PHE A 32 -17.23 79.54 4.49
CA PHE A 32 -17.83 78.45 3.74
C PHE A 32 -18.89 77.71 4.56
N ALA A 33 -18.74 77.60 5.89
CA ALA A 33 -19.73 76.99 6.77
C ALA A 33 -21.06 77.78 6.81
N GLU A 34 -21.01 79.11 6.80
CA GLU A 34 -22.22 79.97 6.80
C GLU A 34 -23.08 79.84 5.54
N ILE A 35 -22.45 79.49 4.41
CA ILE A 35 -23.14 79.29 3.12
C ILE A 35 -23.33 77.81 2.76
N ALA A 36 -22.82 76.90 3.59
CA ALA A 36 -22.92 75.47 3.35
C ALA A 36 -24.38 75.02 3.42
N THR A 37 -24.75 74.11 2.53
CA THR A 37 -26.14 73.69 2.37
C THR A 37 -26.22 72.25 1.92
N ASN A 38 -27.23 71.54 2.39
CA ASN A 38 -27.52 70.16 2.01
C ASN A 38 -28.33 70.05 0.71
N ASP A 39 -28.88 71.17 0.21
CA ASP A 39 -29.61 71.20 -1.06
C ASP A 39 -28.62 71.04 -2.24
N PRO A 40 -28.74 70.00 -3.09
CA PRO A 40 -27.75 69.72 -4.14
C PRO A 40 -27.54 70.86 -5.14
N GLY A 41 -28.63 71.57 -5.50
CA GLY A 41 -28.57 72.69 -6.45
C GLY A 41 -27.78 73.87 -5.88
N SER A 42 -28.04 74.20 -4.62
CA SER A 42 -27.34 75.27 -3.90
C SER A 42 -25.90 74.87 -3.52
N ALA A 43 -25.69 73.60 -3.14
CA ALA A 43 -24.38 73.06 -2.81
C ALA A 43 -23.43 73.12 -3.99
N LYS A 44 -23.90 72.83 -5.22
CA LYS A 44 -23.12 73.00 -6.45
C LYS A 44 -22.58 74.43 -6.58
N GLN A 45 -23.39 75.45 -6.28
CA GLN A 45 -22.94 76.84 -6.33
C GLN A 45 -21.85 77.15 -5.29
N VAL A 46 -21.96 76.55 -4.09
CA VAL A 46 -20.93 76.65 -3.03
C VAL A 46 -19.62 75.96 -3.46
N LEU A 47 -19.70 74.80 -4.11
CA LEU A 47 -18.54 74.09 -4.68
C LEU A 47 -17.89 74.91 -5.81
N THR A 48 -18.67 75.53 -6.70
CA THR A 48 -18.14 76.42 -7.74
C THR A 48 -17.44 77.64 -7.12
N LEU A 49 -18.00 78.20 -6.04
CA LEU A 49 -17.36 79.28 -5.30
C LEU A 49 -16.04 78.82 -4.66
N ALA A 50 -15.98 77.60 -4.10
CA ALA A 50 -14.76 76.98 -3.61
C ALA A 50 -13.72 76.79 -4.73
N GLY A 51 -14.14 76.39 -5.93
CA GLY A 51 -13.32 76.33 -7.14
C GLY A 51 -12.71 77.68 -7.52
N HIS A 52 -13.52 78.73 -7.60
CA HIS A 52 -13.05 80.09 -7.88
C HIS A 52 -12.13 80.63 -6.78
N TYR A 53 -12.39 80.29 -5.53
CA TYR A 53 -11.54 80.67 -4.40
C TYR A 53 -10.18 79.96 -4.46
N ALA A 54 -10.17 78.64 -4.70
CA ALA A 54 -8.96 77.85 -4.88
C ALA A 54 -8.09 78.37 -6.03
N GLY A 55 -8.69 78.72 -7.17
CA GLY A 55 -7.99 79.27 -8.33
C GLY A 55 -7.32 80.63 -8.10
N LYS A 56 -7.68 81.34 -7.03
CA LYS A 56 -7.06 82.63 -6.63
C LYS A 56 -6.04 82.49 -5.50
N ARG A 57 -5.83 81.27 -4.96
CA ARG A 57 -4.92 80.99 -3.84
C ARG A 57 -3.66 80.26 -4.31
N GLN A 58 -2.59 80.33 -3.50
CA GLN A 58 -1.41 79.50 -3.74
C GLN A 58 -1.72 78.04 -3.40
N GLN A 59 -1.15 77.09 -4.16
CA GLN A 59 -1.44 75.66 -4.01
C GLN A 59 -1.14 75.11 -2.60
N ALA A 60 -0.10 75.62 -1.93
CA ALA A 60 0.26 75.23 -0.57
C ALA A 60 -0.72 75.76 0.49
N GLU A 61 -1.30 76.96 0.29
CA GLU A 61 -2.33 77.52 1.19
C GLU A 61 -3.65 76.74 1.02
N TRP A 62 -4.07 76.50 -0.22
CA TRP A 62 -5.26 75.71 -0.51
C TRP A 62 -5.16 74.28 0.03
N SER A 63 -3.99 73.64 -0.07
CA SER A 63 -3.77 72.30 0.46
C SER A 63 -3.93 72.20 1.99
N ARG A 64 -3.75 73.31 2.72
CA ARG A 64 -3.96 73.40 4.18
C ARG A 64 -5.41 73.71 4.55
N GLU A 65 -6.08 74.58 3.78
CA GLU A 65 -7.47 74.99 4.04
C GLU A 65 -8.49 73.95 3.57
N ARG A 66 -8.27 73.34 2.39
CA ARG A 66 -9.21 72.39 1.76
C ARG A 66 -9.70 71.26 2.68
N PRO A 67 -8.86 70.57 3.50
CA PRO A 67 -9.31 69.39 4.24
C PRO A 67 -10.30 69.72 5.35
N CYS A 68 -10.43 71.00 5.73
CA CYS A 68 -11.30 71.47 6.82
C CYS A 68 -12.64 72.02 6.33
N LEU A 69 -12.86 72.14 5.01
CA LEU A 69 -14.08 72.74 4.45
C LEU A 69 -15.26 71.75 4.49
N ARG A 70 -16.16 71.92 5.45
CA ARG A 70 -17.41 71.13 5.58
C ARG A 70 -18.52 71.65 4.65
N ILE A 71 -18.31 71.54 3.35
CA ILE A 71 -19.24 72.07 2.33
C ILE A 71 -19.79 71.00 1.38
N ILE A 72 -19.45 69.72 1.59
CA ILE A 72 -19.83 68.64 0.68
C ILE A 72 -20.99 67.86 1.31
N PRO A 73 -22.20 67.89 0.73
CA PRO A 73 -23.31 67.08 1.19
C PRO A 73 -23.06 65.60 0.94
N ALA A 74 -23.30 64.79 1.96
CA ALA A 74 -23.37 63.35 1.88
C ALA A 74 -24.78 62.85 1.56
N ASP A 75 -24.90 61.61 1.06
CA ASP A 75 -26.21 60.94 0.89
C ASP A 75 -26.99 60.82 2.22
N SER A 76 -26.29 60.79 3.35
CA SER A 76 -26.90 60.79 4.70
C SER A 76 -27.51 62.14 5.10
N GLY A 77 -27.31 63.19 4.30
CA GLY A 77 -27.72 64.56 4.61
C GLY A 77 -26.76 65.31 5.54
N GLN A 78 -25.56 64.78 5.79
CA GLN A 78 -24.51 65.45 6.57
C GLN A 78 -23.57 66.28 5.69
N LEU A 79 -23.05 67.39 6.23
CA LEU A 79 -22.00 68.17 5.59
C LEU A 79 -20.62 67.68 6.03
N CYS A 80 -19.88 67.13 5.09
CA CYS A 80 -18.58 66.52 5.31
C CYS A 80 -17.45 67.37 4.75
N CYS A 81 -16.26 67.20 5.31
CA CYS A 81 -15.03 67.71 4.72
C CYS A 81 -14.41 66.70 3.74
N PRO A 82 -13.46 67.10 2.86
CA PRO A 82 -12.87 66.20 1.88
C PRO A 82 -12.19 64.94 2.45
N ALA A 83 -11.79 64.94 3.72
CA ALA A 83 -11.18 63.77 4.38
C ALA A 83 -12.21 62.75 4.90
N GLU A 84 -13.44 63.20 5.16
CA GLU A 84 -14.56 62.42 5.72
C GLU A 84 -15.49 61.87 4.63
N ILE A 85 -15.29 62.22 3.37
CA ILE A 85 -16.20 61.88 2.27
C ILE A 85 -15.47 61.28 1.08
N VAL A 86 -16.12 60.34 0.40
CA VAL A 86 -15.60 59.64 -0.79
C VAL A 86 -16.64 59.64 -1.91
N LEU A 87 -16.15 59.54 -3.14
CA LEU A 87 -16.97 59.27 -4.31
C LEU A 87 -16.99 57.76 -4.56
N ALA A 88 -18.06 57.09 -4.14
CA ALA A 88 -18.25 55.65 -4.33
C ALA A 88 -19.28 55.38 -5.45
N PRO A 89 -18.95 54.53 -6.45
CA PRO A 89 -19.93 53.97 -7.38
C PRO A 89 -21.06 53.21 -6.66
N GLU A 90 -22.23 53.14 -7.30
CA GLU A 90 -23.41 52.48 -6.74
C GLU A 90 -23.12 51.01 -6.40
N GLY A 91 -23.39 50.62 -5.15
CA GLY A 91 -23.15 49.27 -4.64
C GLY A 91 -21.74 49.00 -4.07
N ILE A 92 -20.82 49.98 -4.08
CA ILE A 92 -19.51 49.83 -3.43
C ILE A 92 -19.62 50.16 -1.92
N PRO A 93 -19.12 49.29 -1.01
CA PRO A 93 -19.17 49.54 0.42
C PRO A 93 -18.31 50.73 0.83
N ILE A 94 -18.87 51.61 1.66
CA ILE A 94 -18.18 52.80 2.16
C ILE A 94 -17.31 52.41 3.38
N PRO A 95 -16.04 52.87 3.48
CA PRO A 95 -15.21 52.63 4.66
C PRO A 95 -15.84 53.19 5.95
N PRO A 96 -15.64 52.56 7.12
CA PRO A 96 -16.13 53.10 8.40
C PRO A 96 -15.58 54.51 8.66
N GLY A 97 -16.43 55.40 9.20
CA GLY A 97 -16.06 56.78 9.51
C GLY A 97 -15.97 57.70 8.28
N ARG A 98 -16.44 57.25 7.10
CA ARG A 98 -16.57 58.07 5.90
C ARG A 98 -17.98 58.01 5.33
N GLU A 99 -18.36 59.07 4.65
CA GLU A 99 -19.65 59.24 3.98
C GLU A 99 -19.50 59.20 2.45
N CYS A 100 -20.59 58.95 1.72
CA CYS A 100 -20.60 59.06 0.26
C CYS A 100 -21.19 60.41 -0.15
N VAL A 101 -20.59 61.06 -1.16
CA VAL A 101 -21.13 62.28 -1.77
C VAL A 101 -22.55 62.06 -2.25
N ALA A 102 -23.43 63.03 -1.98
CA ALA A 102 -24.82 62.99 -2.40
C ALA A 102 -24.96 62.65 -3.90
N SER A 103 -25.77 61.65 -4.22
CA SER A 103 -25.98 61.10 -5.58
C SER A 103 -26.29 62.15 -6.64
N ALA A 104 -27.04 63.20 -6.29
CA ALA A 104 -27.35 64.32 -7.17
C ALA A 104 -26.11 65.15 -7.57
N LEU A 105 -25.12 65.29 -6.67
CA LEU A 105 -23.84 65.95 -6.95
C LEU A 105 -22.85 65.00 -7.65
N ALA A 106 -22.89 63.72 -7.32
CA ALA A 106 -22.07 62.70 -7.98
C ALA A 106 -22.46 62.49 -9.46
N SER A 107 -23.72 62.74 -9.82
CA SER A 107 -24.23 62.62 -11.19
C SER A 107 -23.99 63.86 -12.07
N ASP A 108 -23.60 65.00 -11.48
CA ASP A 108 -23.34 66.25 -12.20
C ASP A 108 -21.84 66.37 -12.57
N THR A 109 -21.56 66.50 -13.87
CA THR A 109 -20.18 66.49 -14.40
C THR A 109 -19.31 67.64 -13.90
N GLU A 110 -19.90 68.81 -13.66
CA GLU A 110 -19.19 70.00 -13.19
C GLU A 110 -18.90 69.90 -11.69
N ALA A 111 -19.87 69.44 -10.90
CA ALA A 111 -19.69 69.15 -9.48
C ALA A 111 -18.63 68.05 -9.26
N LEU A 112 -18.62 67.00 -10.10
CA LEU A 112 -17.64 65.91 -10.03
C LEU A 112 -16.20 66.39 -10.26
N SER A 113 -15.97 67.28 -11.24
CA SER A 113 -14.64 67.89 -11.47
C SER A 113 -14.22 68.74 -10.28
N LEU A 114 -15.11 69.56 -9.72
CA LEU A 114 -14.83 70.38 -8.53
C LEU A 114 -14.49 69.51 -7.30
N LEU A 115 -15.24 68.43 -7.08
CA LEU A 115 -15.00 67.52 -5.95
C LEU A 115 -13.65 66.81 -6.06
N THR A 116 -13.29 66.32 -7.25
CA THR A 116 -12.06 65.54 -7.46
C THR A 116 -10.82 66.41 -7.65
N GLU A 117 -10.86 67.39 -8.56
CA GLU A 117 -9.68 68.16 -8.98
C GLU A 117 -9.40 69.33 -8.04
N VAL A 118 -10.43 69.97 -7.48
CA VAL A 118 -10.27 71.13 -6.60
C VAL A 118 -10.23 70.71 -5.13
N LEU A 119 -11.25 69.99 -4.66
CA LEU A 119 -11.38 69.61 -3.25
C LEU A 119 -10.57 68.35 -2.88
N GLY A 120 -10.16 67.55 -3.87
CA GLY A 120 -9.35 66.36 -3.66
C GLY A 120 -10.13 65.19 -3.03
N VAL A 121 -11.46 65.16 -3.20
CA VAL A 121 -12.30 64.04 -2.79
C VAL A 121 -11.91 62.82 -3.60
N LYS A 122 -11.53 61.75 -2.91
CA LYS A 122 -11.04 60.54 -3.56
C LYS A 122 -12.20 59.77 -4.19
N ARG A 123 -11.97 59.28 -5.41
CA ARG A 123 -12.80 58.24 -6.01
C ARG A 123 -12.41 56.90 -5.40
N LEU A 124 -13.40 56.12 -5.02
CA LEU A 124 -13.22 54.84 -4.39
C LEU A 124 -13.15 53.73 -5.46
N ASP A 125 -12.20 53.88 -6.38
CA ASP A 125 -11.78 52.86 -7.34
C ASP A 125 -10.64 52.00 -6.75
N ASP A 126 -10.11 51.06 -7.53
CA ASP A 126 -9.07 50.13 -7.06
C ASP A 126 -7.80 50.86 -6.55
N GLU A 127 -7.37 51.93 -7.22
CA GLU A 127 -6.21 52.74 -6.82
C GLU A 127 -6.50 53.56 -5.56
N GLY A 128 -7.70 54.15 -5.47
CA GLY A 128 -8.17 54.88 -4.29
C GLY A 128 -8.22 54.00 -3.04
N TRP A 129 -8.66 52.75 -3.17
CA TRP A 129 -8.63 51.77 -2.08
C TRP A 129 -7.21 51.39 -1.65
N LEU A 130 -6.29 51.16 -2.60
CA LEU A 130 -4.88 50.85 -2.29
C LEU A 130 -4.19 51.99 -1.54
N GLU A 131 -4.42 53.23 -1.96
CA GLU A 131 -3.85 54.40 -1.30
C GLU A 131 -4.43 54.59 0.11
N LEU A 132 -5.74 54.38 0.29
CA LEU A 132 -6.42 54.44 1.59
C LEU A 132 -5.82 53.42 2.57
N LEU A 133 -5.78 52.14 2.18
CA LEU A 133 -5.20 51.07 3.00
C LEU A 133 -3.72 51.34 3.31
N GLY A 134 -2.97 51.90 2.36
CA GLY A 134 -1.56 52.26 2.54
C GLY A 134 -1.34 53.40 3.54
N GLN A 135 -2.23 54.40 3.57
CA GLN A 135 -2.21 55.49 4.55
C GLN A 135 -2.56 54.98 5.95
N ASP A 136 -3.61 54.16 6.08
CA ASP A 136 -4.03 53.60 7.36
C ASP A 136 -2.97 52.65 7.93
N LEU A 137 -2.39 51.75 7.12
CA LEU A 137 -1.30 50.87 7.55
C LEU A 137 -0.07 51.68 8.03
N LYS A 138 0.29 52.77 7.35
CA LYS A 138 1.37 53.68 7.80
C LYS A 138 1.02 54.35 9.12
N SER A 139 -0.23 54.75 9.33
CA SER A 139 -0.70 55.36 10.58
C SER A 139 -0.57 54.36 11.74
N VAL A 140 -1.18 53.17 11.61
CA VAL A 140 -1.18 52.14 12.65
C VAL A 140 0.26 51.69 13.00
N THR A 141 1.13 51.53 11.99
CA THR A 141 2.53 51.13 12.22
C THR A 141 3.40 52.23 12.84
N ARG A 142 3.13 53.52 12.56
CA ARG A 142 3.85 54.65 13.16
C ARG A 142 3.50 54.85 14.64
N PHE A 143 2.25 54.61 15.04
CA PHE A 143 1.82 54.68 16.44
C PHE A 143 2.56 53.66 17.33
N ILE A 144 2.87 52.47 16.81
CA ILE A 144 3.63 51.42 17.53
C ILE A 144 5.04 51.90 17.89
N GLN A 145 5.73 52.56 16.95
CA GLN A 145 7.10 53.05 17.14
C GLN A 145 7.20 54.15 18.21
N LEU A 146 6.14 54.93 18.43
CA LEU A 146 6.14 56.10 19.32
C LEU A 146 5.64 55.81 20.74
N LEU A 147 4.67 54.91 20.93
CA LEU A 147 3.97 54.78 22.22
C LEU A 147 4.13 53.42 22.93
N ARG A 148 4.72 52.39 22.31
CA ARG A 148 4.87 51.02 22.89
C ARG A 148 3.59 50.49 23.58
N LYS A 149 2.40 50.82 23.07
CA LYS A 149 1.11 50.36 23.57
C LYS A 149 0.49 49.33 22.62
N ASN A 150 -0.34 48.45 23.17
CA ASN A 150 -1.15 47.52 22.39
C ASN A 150 -2.25 48.32 21.66
N ASN A 151 -2.07 48.51 20.35
CA ASN A 151 -2.95 49.29 19.48
C ASN A 151 -4.10 48.44 18.94
N ASP A 152 -4.78 47.73 19.84
CA ASP A 152 -5.83 46.76 19.48
C ASP A 152 -6.97 47.43 18.71
N LYS A 153 -7.37 48.64 19.14
CA LYS A 153 -8.43 49.40 18.46
C LYS A 153 -8.03 49.76 17.03
N GLU A 154 -6.82 50.27 16.85
CA GLU A 154 -6.32 50.71 15.54
C GLU A 154 -6.15 49.53 14.57
N TRP A 155 -5.65 48.39 15.04
CA TRP A 155 -5.54 47.18 14.22
C TRP A 155 -6.91 46.60 13.85
N ARG A 156 -7.87 46.55 14.78
CA ARG A 156 -9.25 46.14 14.46
C ARG A 156 -9.88 47.05 13.41
N THR A 157 -9.76 48.37 13.57
CA THR A 157 -10.26 49.32 12.57
C THR A 157 -9.59 49.14 11.21
N PHE A 158 -8.28 48.89 11.16
CA PHE A 158 -7.58 48.59 9.91
C PHE A 158 -8.12 47.31 9.25
N TRP A 159 -8.33 46.24 10.01
CA TRP A 159 -8.90 44.98 9.50
C TRP A 159 -10.35 45.15 9.01
N GLU A 160 -11.17 45.94 9.70
CA GLU A 160 -12.53 46.29 9.24
C GLU A 160 -12.52 47.02 7.90
N ILE A 161 -11.59 47.98 7.71
CA ILE A 161 -11.41 48.70 6.44
C ILE A 161 -10.94 47.74 5.36
N LEU A 162 -9.95 46.89 5.66
CA LEU A 162 -9.43 45.89 4.74
C LEU A 162 -10.53 44.95 4.26
N ARG A 163 -11.43 44.47 5.14
CA ARG A 163 -12.54 43.57 4.77
C ARG A 163 -13.53 44.19 3.78
N ARG A 164 -13.74 45.51 3.83
CA ARG A 164 -14.67 46.23 2.96
C ARG A 164 -14.09 46.51 1.56
N ALA A 165 -12.78 46.44 1.37
CA ALA A 165 -12.19 46.67 0.05
C ALA A 165 -12.58 45.55 -0.95
N PRO A 166 -12.67 45.84 -2.26
CA PRO A 166 -12.90 44.84 -3.30
C PRO A 166 -11.89 43.69 -3.23
N SER A 167 -12.31 42.47 -3.59
CA SER A 167 -11.46 41.26 -3.48
C SER A 167 -10.11 41.38 -4.21
N ALA A 168 -10.10 41.97 -5.40
CA ALA A 168 -8.88 42.22 -6.17
C ALA A 168 -7.92 43.16 -5.42
N VAL A 169 -8.44 44.25 -4.84
CA VAL A 169 -7.66 45.21 -4.07
C VAL A 169 -7.13 44.61 -2.77
N ARG A 170 -7.96 43.85 -2.04
CA ARG A 170 -7.55 43.17 -0.81
C ARG A 170 -6.35 42.26 -1.06
N THR A 171 -6.43 41.44 -2.11
CA THR A 171 -5.38 40.49 -2.48
C THR A 171 -4.09 41.22 -2.85
N ALA A 172 -4.16 42.19 -3.76
CA ALA A 172 -3.01 42.97 -4.21
C ALA A 172 -2.34 43.75 -3.05
N PHE A 173 -3.15 44.33 -2.15
CA PHE A 173 -2.64 45.08 -1.02
C PHE A 173 -1.89 44.18 -0.02
N VAL A 174 -2.48 43.03 0.31
CA VAL A 174 -1.90 42.04 1.23
C VAL A 174 -0.58 41.51 0.68
N GLU A 175 -0.51 41.13 -0.60
CA GLU A 175 0.71 40.62 -1.22
C GLU A 175 1.88 41.61 -1.12
N GLN A 176 1.60 42.90 -1.34
CA GLN A 176 2.62 43.96 -1.26
C GLN A 176 3.03 44.31 0.17
N ASN A 177 2.15 44.09 1.16
CA ASN A 177 2.34 44.60 2.54
C ASN A 177 2.37 43.51 3.63
N ARG A 178 2.41 42.22 3.28
CA ARG A 178 2.38 41.09 4.23
C ARG A 178 3.40 41.15 5.37
N GLY A 179 4.57 41.76 5.16
CA GLY A 179 5.61 41.91 6.18
C GLY A 179 5.34 43.03 7.21
N ARG A 180 4.24 43.77 7.06
CA ARG A 180 3.87 44.91 7.91
C ARG A 180 2.50 44.74 8.56
N ILE A 181 1.64 43.90 7.97
CA ILE A 181 0.30 43.61 8.51
C ILE A 181 0.45 42.67 9.70
N ARG A 182 -0.18 43.02 10.82
CA ARG A 182 -0.21 42.18 12.02
C ARG A 182 -1.54 41.42 12.14
N VAL A 183 -1.45 40.21 12.67
CA VAL A 183 -2.57 39.30 12.92
C VAL A 183 -2.73 39.15 14.43
N ARG A 184 -3.98 39.07 14.89
CA ARG A 184 -4.28 38.90 16.31
C ARG A 184 -4.19 37.44 16.70
N ARG A 185 -3.46 37.17 17.77
CA ARG A 185 -3.36 35.86 18.41
C ARG A 185 -4.40 35.70 19.52
N ARG A 186 -4.63 34.45 19.96
CA ARG A 186 -5.57 34.13 21.04
C ARG A 186 -5.24 34.77 22.38
N ASP A 187 -3.96 35.07 22.65
CA ASP A 187 -3.54 35.82 23.84
C ASP A 187 -3.87 37.33 23.76
N GLY A 188 -4.40 37.79 22.62
CA GLY A 188 -4.78 39.17 22.38
C GLY A 188 -3.66 40.04 21.79
N ASP A 189 -2.47 39.48 21.55
CA ASP A 189 -1.36 40.22 20.96
C ASP A 189 -1.47 40.31 19.44
N TRP A 190 -1.08 41.47 18.90
CA TRP A 190 -0.95 41.71 17.46
C TRP A 190 0.49 41.48 17.03
N VAL A 191 0.72 40.41 16.27
CA VAL A 191 2.05 39.93 15.87
C VAL A 191 2.19 39.86 14.35
N LEU A 192 3.42 39.75 13.85
CA LEU A 192 3.65 39.49 12.43
C LEU A 192 3.28 38.05 12.08
N HIS A 193 3.08 37.79 10.78
CA HIS A 193 2.66 36.48 10.29
C HIS A 193 3.60 35.32 10.67
N ASP A 194 4.86 35.63 10.99
CA ASP A 194 5.88 34.66 11.38
C ASP A 194 5.71 34.12 12.81
N GLU A 195 4.92 34.81 13.64
CA GLU A 195 4.74 34.51 15.07
C GLU A 195 3.35 33.99 15.41
N ALA A 196 2.52 33.75 14.37
CA ALA A 196 1.17 33.22 14.50
C ALA A 196 1.03 31.93 13.67
N LEU A 197 0.19 31.02 14.14
CA LEU A 197 -0.13 29.77 13.47
C LEU A 197 -1.64 29.62 13.26
N LEU A 198 -2.00 28.97 12.16
CA LEU A 198 -3.33 28.38 12.02
C LEU A 198 -3.37 27.04 12.78
N PRO A 199 -4.51 26.65 13.37
CA PRO A 199 -4.62 25.34 14.01
C PRO A 199 -4.38 24.19 13.02
N GLY A 200 -3.58 23.19 13.42
CA GLY A 200 -3.27 22.01 12.61
C GLY A 200 -1.88 21.42 12.90
N ASP A 201 -1.02 21.40 11.87
CA ASP A 201 0.23 20.65 11.81
C ASP A 201 1.18 20.79 13.01
N ILE A 202 1.27 21.96 13.64
CA ILE A 202 2.15 22.21 14.77
C ILE A 202 1.35 22.20 16.08
N VAL A 203 0.37 23.10 16.22
CA VAL A 203 -0.52 23.21 17.39
C VAL A 203 -1.94 22.87 16.98
N GLU A 204 -2.58 21.98 17.73
CA GLU A 204 -3.98 21.59 17.52
C GLU A 204 -4.94 22.52 18.29
N VAL A 205 -6.23 22.55 17.89
CA VAL A 205 -7.23 23.43 18.52
C VAL A 205 -7.44 23.11 20.01
N ASN A 206 -7.25 21.84 20.38
CA ASN A 206 -7.48 21.29 21.72
C ASN A 206 -6.16 20.79 22.34
N ASP A 207 -5.06 21.50 22.11
CA ASP A 207 -3.76 21.17 22.73
C ASP A 207 -3.90 21.12 24.26
N PRO A 208 -3.35 20.09 24.94
CA PRO A 208 -3.49 19.95 26.39
C PRO A 208 -2.76 21.05 27.16
N ASP A 209 -1.76 21.69 26.56
CA ASP A 209 -1.08 22.84 27.16
C ASP A 209 -1.67 24.14 26.61
N GLU A 210 -2.45 24.84 27.45
CA GLU A 210 -3.10 26.10 27.09
C GLU A 210 -2.11 27.16 26.59
N SER A 211 -0.84 27.11 27.03
CA SER A 211 0.18 28.07 26.59
C SER A 211 0.51 27.94 25.10
N ASN A 212 0.37 26.75 24.51
CA ASN A 212 0.55 26.53 23.08
C ASN A 212 -0.58 27.18 22.27
N LEU A 213 -1.79 27.29 22.84
CA LEU A 213 -2.93 27.90 22.14
C LEU A 213 -2.73 29.41 21.93
N HIS A 214 -1.88 30.05 22.74
CA HIS A 214 -1.56 31.47 22.61
C HIS A 214 -0.91 31.83 21.27
N VAL A 215 -0.21 30.89 20.61
CA VAL A 215 0.40 31.16 19.30
C VAL A 215 -0.58 31.05 18.13
N LEU A 216 -1.81 30.57 18.38
CA LEU A 216 -2.83 30.44 17.35
C LEU A 216 -3.50 31.78 17.06
N VAL A 217 -3.96 31.95 15.82
CA VAL A 217 -4.82 33.07 15.42
C VAL A 217 -6.10 33.09 16.26
N ASP A 218 -6.51 34.28 16.70
CA ASP A 218 -7.80 34.53 17.35
C ASP A 218 -8.93 34.31 16.33
N ALA A 219 -9.68 33.22 16.51
CA ALA A 219 -10.74 32.82 15.60
C ALA A 219 -11.95 33.78 15.64
N ASP A 220 -12.21 34.41 16.78
CA ASP A 220 -13.33 35.35 16.93
C ASP A 220 -13.00 36.68 16.26
N ALA A 221 -11.76 37.16 16.42
CA ALA A 221 -11.31 38.39 15.77
C ALA A 221 -11.22 38.27 14.25
N HIS A 222 -10.94 37.06 13.74
CA HIS A 222 -10.62 36.78 12.34
C HIS A 222 -11.57 35.78 11.66
N ALA A 223 -12.81 35.64 12.14
CA ALA A 223 -13.79 34.68 11.63
C ALA A 223 -14.00 34.77 10.10
N ASP A 224 -13.99 35.99 9.54
CA ASP A 224 -14.21 36.24 8.11
C ASP A 224 -12.91 36.46 7.30
N ASP A 225 -11.73 36.25 7.91
CA ASP A 225 -10.43 36.64 7.34
C ASP A 225 -9.58 35.48 6.84
N HIS A 226 -10.12 34.26 6.78
CA HIS A 226 -9.34 33.05 6.47
C HIS A 226 -8.47 33.18 5.19
N ASP A 227 -9.05 33.70 4.10
CA ASP A 227 -8.35 33.89 2.83
C ASP A 227 -7.25 34.97 2.93
N LEU A 228 -7.51 36.05 3.67
CA LEU A 228 -6.55 37.14 3.87
C LEU A 228 -5.39 36.72 4.76
N ILE A 229 -5.66 35.95 5.81
CA ILE A 229 -4.65 35.40 6.72
C ILE A 229 -3.75 34.42 5.97
N ALA A 230 -4.32 33.60 5.09
CA ALA A 230 -3.56 32.76 4.20
C ALA A 230 -2.73 33.59 3.20
N ALA A 231 -3.26 34.68 2.63
CA ALA A 231 -2.52 35.56 1.72
C ALA A 231 -1.37 36.31 2.44
N ILE A 232 -1.54 36.69 3.69
CA ILE A 232 -0.51 37.31 4.54
C ILE A 232 0.66 36.34 4.79
N GLY A 233 0.39 35.03 4.79
CA GLY A 233 1.42 33.99 4.96
C GLY A 233 1.35 33.26 6.30
N VAL A 234 0.31 33.47 7.10
CA VAL A 234 0.07 32.61 8.27
C VAL A 234 -0.35 31.24 7.77
N ARG A 235 0.24 30.20 8.35
CA ARG A 235 0.08 28.81 7.92
C ARG A 235 -0.12 27.93 9.14
N LYS A 236 -0.58 26.70 8.91
CA LYS A 236 -0.59 25.64 9.94
C LYS A 236 0.81 25.24 10.38
N SER A 237 1.79 25.49 9.50
CA SER A 237 3.20 25.35 9.83
C SER A 237 4.06 26.35 9.05
N PRO A 238 5.08 26.95 9.68
CA PRO A 238 5.98 27.90 9.01
C PRO A 238 6.77 27.23 7.88
N THR A 239 6.93 27.92 6.75
CA THR A 239 7.71 27.44 5.61
C THR A 239 8.50 28.57 4.97
N GLY A 240 9.68 28.24 4.44
CA GLY A 240 10.59 29.21 3.83
C GLY A 240 11.51 29.90 4.82
N VAL A 241 12.17 30.95 4.37
CA VAL A 241 13.13 31.75 5.14
C VAL A 241 12.81 33.23 4.99
N VAL A 242 13.11 33.99 6.04
CA VAL A 242 13.14 35.45 6.00
C VAL A 242 14.18 35.88 4.97
N VAL A 243 13.85 36.90 4.18
CA VAL A 243 14.73 37.42 3.10
C VAL A 243 16.12 37.73 3.66
N PRO A 244 17.21 37.26 3.02
CA PRO A 244 18.57 37.51 3.48
C PRO A 244 18.84 39.01 3.64
N GLY A 245 19.42 39.39 4.77
CA GLY A 245 19.70 40.79 5.05
C GLY A 245 20.58 41.00 6.27
N HIS A 246 20.79 42.26 6.62
CA HIS A 246 21.55 42.60 7.83
C HIS A 246 20.77 42.19 9.09
N TYR A 247 21.49 41.85 10.16
CA TYR A 247 20.95 41.29 11.41
C TYR A 247 19.65 41.93 11.92
N GLU A 248 19.56 43.27 11.97
CA GLU A 248 18.40 43.97 12.51
C GLU A 248 17.14 43.85 11.64
N PHE A 249 17.31 43.71 10.33
CA PHE A 249 16.20 43.52 9.40
C PHE A 249 15.61 42.11 9.54
N VAL A 250 16.48 41.11 9.66
CA VAL A 250 16.09 39.69 9.69
C VAL A 250 15.53 39.28 11.05
N ILE A 251 16.14 39.74 12.14
CA ILE A 251 15.69 39.43 13.50
C ILE A 251 14.57 40.37 13.96
N GLY A 252 14.47 41.57 13.40
CA GLY A 252 13.53 42.58 13.87
C GLY A 252 13.95 43.20 15.21
N HIS A 253 13.53 44.44 15.44
CA HIS A 253 13.91 45.17 16.65
C HIS A 253 13.32 44.58 17.94
N GLU A 254 12.16 43.94 17.85
CA GLU A 254 11.39 43.37 18.97
C GLU A 254 12.02 42.07 19.51
N HIS A 255 12.82 41.37 18.71
CA HIS A 255 13.34 40.04 19.05
C HIS A 255 14.85 40.01 19.31
N ARG A 256 15.52 41.18 19.29
CA ARG A 256 16.98 41.32 19.48
C ARG A 256 17.50 40.65 20.76
N GLN A 257 16.70 40.61 21.82
CA GLN A 257 17.11 39.99 23.09
C GLN A 257 17.15 38.46 23.05
N ARG A 258 16.40 37.81 22.15
CA ARG A 258 16.28 36.33 22.09
C ARG A 258 17.57 35.63 21.65
N LEU A 259 18.45 36.33 20.92
CA LEU A 259 19.77 35.81 20.51
C LEU A 259 20.93 36.50 21.25
N SER A 260 20.63 37.25 22.33
CA SER A 260 21.66 38.01 23.06
C SER A 260 22.73 37.13 23.69
N GLU A 261 22.36 35.98 24.25
CA GLU A 261 23.31 35.02 24.84
C GLU A 261 24.25 34.44 23.78
N TRP A 262 23.69 34.01 22.64
CA TRP A 262 24.48 33.54 21.50
C TRP A 262 25.42 34.64 20.99
N LEU A 263 24.92 35.85 20.78
CA LEU A 263 25.74 37.00 20.34
C LEU A 263 26.87 37.28 21.33
N SER A 264 26.57 37.33 22.63
CA SER A 264 27.56 37.58 23.69
C SER A 264 28.67 36.53 23.68
N ALA A 265 28.31 35.25 23.54
CA ALA A 265 29.28 34.15 23.45
C ALA A 265 30.16 34.24 22.20
N VAL A 266 29.56 34.56 21.04
CA VAL A 266 30.30 34.74 19.78
C VAL A 266 31.20 35.98 19.83
N GLU A 267 30.72 37.09 20.40
CA GLU A 267 31.50 38.31 20.62
C GLU A 267 32.70 38.07 21.52
N GLY A 268 32.50 37.34 22.63
CA GLY A 268 33.59 36.95 23.53
C GLY A 268 34.64 36.08 22.82
N GLY A 269 34.20 35.10 22.03
CA GLY A 269 35.08 34.25 21.23
C GLY A 269 35.81 35.00 20.11
N TYR A 270 35.17 36.01 19.52
CA TYR A 270 35.77 36.90 18.52
C TYR A 270 36.84 37.80 19.14
N GLN A 271 36.52 38.44 20.27
CA GLN A 271 37.43 39.34 20.98
C GLN A 271 38.66 38.60 21.52
N ALA A 272 38.51 37.37 22.01
CA ALA A 272 39.63 36.55 22.48
C ALA A 272 40.65 36.18 21.39
N LYS A 273 40.27 36.31 20.10
CA LYS A 273 41.11 35.97 18.94
C LYS A 273 41.68 37.20 18.23
N LEU A 274 41.42 38.42 18.71
CA LEU A 274 41.96 39.66 18.13
C LEU A 274 43.34 40.00 18.74
N ASP A 275 44.36 40.08 17.89
CA ASP A 275 45.72 40.51 18.29
C ASP A 275 45.90 42.04 18.35
N THR A 276 44.83 42.84 18.19
CA THR A 276 44.92 44.30 18.03
C THR A 276 44.71 45.08 19.32
N SER A 277 45.38 46.24 19.44
CA SER A 277 45.24 47.17 20.58
C SER A 277 43.91 47.95 20.62
N SER A 278 42.94 47.59 19.78
CA SER A 278 41.64 48.27 19.67
C SER A 278 40.51 47.26 19.76
N THR A 279 39.80 47.25 20.89
CA THR A 279 38.66 46.36 21.11
C THR A 279 37.41 46.94 20.45
N PRO A 280 36.78 46.22 19.48
CA PRO A 280 35.53 46.67 18.87
C PRO A 280 34.41 46.75 19.91
N ARG A 281 33.56 47.78 19.82
CA ARG A 281 32.42 47.95 20.73
C ARG A 281 31.36 46.87 20.46
N SER A 282 30.93 46.16 21.51
CA SER A 282 29.95 45.06 21.50
C SER A 282 28.68 45.31 20.66
N GLY A 283 28.19 46.55 20.56
CA GLY A 283 27.01 46.85 19.72
C GLY A 283 27.19 46.68 18.21
N TYR A 284 28.43 46.67 17.70
CA TYR A 284 28.74 46.68 16.27
C TYR A 284 29.21 45.32 15.73
N LEU A 285 29.44 44.32 16.58
CA LEU A 285 29.79 42.97 16.15
C LEU A 285 28.52 42.18 15.88
N ARG A 286 28.25 41.85 14.62
CA ARG A 286 27.00 41.20 14.20
C ARG A 286 27.24 40.26 13.00
N PRO A 287 26.30 39.35 12.72
CA PRO A 287 26.18 38.72 11.41
C PRO A 287 26.10 39.76 10.29
N LEU A 288 26.95 39.65 9.28
CA LEU A 288 27.02 40.58 8.15
C LEU A 288 25.88 40.37 7.15
N SER A 289 25.46 39.11 7.01
CA SER A 289 24.28 38.65 6.28
C SER A 289 23.70 37.47 7.04
N LEU A 290 22.39 37.45 7.27
CA LEU A 290 21.72 36.39 8.01
C LEU A 290 20.46 35.94 7.28
N VAL A 291 20.17 34.64 7.38
CA VAL A 291 18.93 34.03 6.91
C VAL A 291 18.34 33.26 8.07
N MET A 292 17.07 33.50 8.40
CA MET A 292 16.38 32.76 9.47
C MET A 292 15.16 32.04 8.89
N PRO A 293 14.89 30.80 9.32
CA PRO A 293 13.67 30.12 8.91
C PRO A 293 12.45 30.85 9.48
N HIS A 294 11.37 30.88 8.70
CA HIS A 294 10.10 31.39 9.19
C HIS A 294 9.65 30.61 10.44
N GLY A 295 9.11 31.31 11.43
CA GLY A 295 8.58 30.77 12.68
C GLY A 295 9.64 30.33 13.69
N TRP A 296 10.90 30.72 13.51
CA TRP A 296 11.99 30.31 14.42
C TRP A 296 11.70 30.67 15.88
N MET A 297 11.03 31.79 16.13
CA MET A 297 10.66 32.26 17.47
C MET A 297 9.62 31.41 18.18
N LEU A 298 8.77 30.71 17.42
CA LEU A 298 7.74 29.85 17.98
C LEU A 298 8.35 28.72 18.80
N LEU A 299 9.58 28.30 18.48
CA LEU A 299 10.28 27.25 19.21
C LEU A 299 10.51 27.59 20.70
N ALA A 300 10.70 28.87 21.03
CA ALA A 300 10.85 29.30 22.43
C ALA A 300 9.52 29.54 23.16
N GLN A 301 8.38 29.44 22.45
CA GLN A 301 7.03 29.65 22.99
C GLN A 301 6.26 28.34 23.12
N LEU A 302 6.59 27.34 22.30
CA LEU A 302 5.94 26.04 22.30
C LEU A 302 6.53 25.10 23.35
N GLN A 303 5.67 24.27 23.93
CA GLN A 303 6.03 23.20 24.85
C GLN A 303 5.55 21.85 24.33
N GLY A 304 6.07 20.75 24.88
CA GLY A 304 5.57 19.41 24.59
C GLY A 304 5.65 18.99 23.12
N GLN A 305 4.60 18.32 22.63
CA GLN A 305 4.53 17.78 21.28
C GLN A 305 4.61 18.84 20.17
N PRO A 306 3.92 20.00 20.26
CA PRO A 306 4.11 21.08 19.29
C PRO A 306 5.56 21.55 19.14
N ASN A 307 6.29 21.67 20.26
CA ASN A 307 7.71 22.02 20.23
C ASN A 307 8.53 20.95 19.48
N ALA A 308 8.29 19.67 19.76
CA ALA A 308 8.99 18.58 19.09
C ALA A 308 8.71 18.53 17.58
N ARG A 309 7.47 18.78 17.16
CA ARG A 309 7.08 18.86 15.75
C ARG A 309 7.82 19.99 15.03
N LEU A 310 7.90 21.17 15.64
CA LEU A 310 8.62 22.31 15.08
C LEU A 310 10.13 22.07 15.07
N THR A 311 10.68 21.52 16.14
CA THR A 311 12.09 21.13 16.26
C THR A 311 12.51 20.19 15.14
N LYS A 312 11.72 19.13 14.89
CA LYS A 312 11.97 18.18 13.81
C LYS A 312 12.04 18.86 12.44
N ARG A 313 11.13 19.79 12.15
CA ARG A 313 11.14 20.55 10.89
C ARG A 313 12.39 21.41 10.75
N PHE A 314 12.86 22.05 11.83
CA PHE A 314 14.10 22.80 11.79
C PHE A 314 15.33 21.90 11.66
N LEU A 315 15.37 20.74 12.33
CA LEU A 315 16.45 19.76 12.15
C LEU A 315 16.54 19.23 10.71
N ASP A 316 15.40 19.03 10.03
CA ASP A 316 15.34 18.65 8.62
C ASP A 316 15.79 19.79 7.68
N SER A 317 15.56 21.05 8.05
CA SER A 317 15.92 22.22 7.23
C SER A 317 17.33 22.76 7.50
N LEU A 318 17.98 22.38 8.61
CA LEU A 318 19.35 22.79 8.96
C LEU A 318 20.38 22.48 7.87
N GLY A 319 20.16 21.48 7.02
CA GLY A 319 21.03 21.19 5.88
C GLY A 319 20.93 22.16 4.70
N ARG A 320 19.89 23.01 4.67
CA ARG A 320 19.63 24.00 3.62
C ARG A 320 20.02 25.42 4.01
N LEU A 321 20.27 25.66 5.30
CA LEU A 321 20.81 26.93 5.80
C LEU A 321 22.33 26.87 5.72
N ASP A 322 22.97 28.02 5.45
CA ASP A 322 24.42 28.09 5.51
C ASP A 322 24.90 27.63 6.87
N GLU A 323 25.85 26.69 6.86
CA GLU A 323 26.36 26.07 8.08
C GLU A 323 27.06 27.09 8.99
N MET A 324 27.66 28.10 8.37
CA MET A 324 28.43 29.16 8.97
C MET A 324 27.94 30.51 8.45
N VAL A 325 28.05 31.53 9.30
CA VAL A 325 27.63 32.90 9.00
C VAL A 325 28.83 33.83 9.14
N ASP A 326 28.99 34.73 8.17
CA ASP A 326 29.97 35.81 8.25
C ASP A 326 29.66 36.74 9.43
N PHE A 327 30.60 36.86 10.34
CA PHE A 327 30.49 37.66 11.55
C PHE A 327 31.64 38.65 11.63
N GLY A 328 31.33 39.90 11.95
CA GLY A 328 32.33 40.95 12.08
C GLY A 328 31.74 42.31 12.41
N HIS A 329 32.56 43.35 12.28
CA HIS A 329 32.14 44.72 12.56
C HIS A 329 31.22 45.26 11.45
N SER A 330 29.99 45.65 11.79
CA SER A 330 28.95 46.03 10.83
C SER A 330 29.30 47.23 9.95
N THR A 331 29.95 48.26 10.53
CA THR A 331 30.29 49.53 9.84
C THR A 331 31.76 49.70 9.44
N ARG A 332 32.72 49.02 10.09
CA ARG A 332 34.16 49.15 9.84
C ARG A 332 34.78 47.83 9.40
N ARG A 333 34.32 47.33 8.27
CA ARG A 333 34.65 45.99 7.75
C ARG A 333 36.12 45.84 7.34
N ASP A 334 36.77 46.94 6.95
CA ASP A 334 38.19 46.92 6.53
C ASP A 334 39.17 47.00 7.70
N ALA A 335 38.70 47.44 8.88
CA ALA A 335 39.54 47.64 10.06
C ALA A 335 39.57 46.45 11.03
N TYR A 336 38.63 45.51 10.88
CA TYR A 336 38.48 44.34 11.76
C TYR A 336 38.30 43.08 10.91
N PRO A 337 38.93 41.94 11.27
CA PRO A 337 38.83 40.71 10.50
C PRO A 337 37.40 40.14 10.51
N GLN A 338 36.97 39.56 9.40
CA GLN A 338 35.70 38.82 9.34
C GLN A 338 35.97 37.35 9.68
N ILE A 339 35.13 36.75 10.51
CA ILE A 339 35.21 35.32 10.84
C ILE A 339 33.92 34.61 10.47
N GLN A 340 34.00 33.30 10.34
CA GLN A 340 32.85 32.43 10.13
C GLN A 340 32.46 31.80 11.47
N VAL A 341 31.18 31.89 11.83
CA VAL A 341 30.64 31.36 13.09
C VAL A 341 29.46 30.45 12.82
N ALA A 342 29.22 29.48 13.71
CA ALA A 342 28.08 28.58 13.58
C ALA A 342 26.76 29.37 13.53
N HIS A 343 25.87 28.97 12.61
CA HIS A 343 24.58 29.63 12.43
C HIS A 343 23.77 29.71 13.74
N PRO A 344 23.16 30.86 14.10
CA PRO A 344 22.45 31.05 15.39
C PRO A 344 21.33 30.03 15.64
N MET A 345 20.68 29.55 14.57
CA MET A 345 19.67 28.48 14.68
C MET A 345 20.19 27.19 15.32
N ARG A 346 21.47 26.83 15.18
CA ARG A 346 22.02 25.63 15.83
C ARG A 346 21.99 25.76 17.35
N TRP A 347 22.38 26.93 17.85
CA TRP A 347 22.25 27.24 19.27
C TRP A 347 20.78 27.30 19.70
N PHE A 348 19.94 27.98 18.93
CA PHE A 348 18.53 28.17 19.29
C PHE A 348 17.77 26.83 19.39
N ILE A 349 17.98 25.91 18.44
CA ILE A 349 17.40 24.57 18.47
C ILE A 349 17.92 23.76 19.64
N ARG A 350 19.22 23.86 19.96
CA ARG A 350 19.79 23.14 21.11
C ARG A 350 19.22 23.62 22.45
N GLN A 351 18.93 24.92 22.58
CA GLN A 351 18.42 25.49 23.83
C GLN A 351 16.92 25.23 24.05
N TYR A 352 16.11 25.41 23.00
CA TYR A 352 14.65 25.38 23.12
C TYR A 352 13.98 24.18 22.48
N GLY A 353 14.73 23.36 21.73
CA GLY A 353 14.19 22.22 21.01
C GLY A 353 14.01 20.99 21.87
N THR A 354 12.93 20.28 21.62
CA THR A 354 12.61 18.98 22.21
C THR A 354 12.44 17.93 21.11
N PHE A 355 12.50 16.67 21.49
CA PHE A 355 12.26 15.54 20.60
C PHE A 355 11.20 14.64 21.21
N ALA A 356 10.23 14.23 20.40
CA ALA A 356 9.12 13.40 20.84
C ALA A 356 9.55 11.94 20.93
N ILE A 357 9.37 11.33 22.10
CA ILE A 357 9.46 9.89 22.32
C ILE A 357 8.09 9.48 22.89
N ALA A 358 7.28 8.80 22.06
CA ALA A 358 5.85 8.59 22.34
C ALA A 358 5.15 9.92 22.71
N GLN A 359 4.42 9.96 23.82
CA GLN A 359 3.75 11.15 24.35
C GLN A 359 4.70 12.17 25.00
N HIS A 360 5.95 11.81 25.29
CA HIS A 360 6.87 12.67 26.02
C HIS A 360 7.71 13.53 25.08
N ALA A 361 7.94 14.78 25.48
CA ALA A 361 8.85 15.69 24.78
C ALA A 361 10.15 15.83 25.59
N ILE A 362 11.22 15.23 25.09
CA ILE A 362 12.52 15.20 25.78
C ILE A 362 13.39 16.36 25.28
N PRO A 363 13.99 17.18 26.16
CA PRO A 363 14.92 18.22 25.75
C PRO A 363 16.08 17.68 24.91
N LEU A 364 16.38 18.35 23.79
CA LEU A 364 17.48 17.92 22.92
C LEU A 364 18.83 17.90 23.63
N ALA A 365 19.06 18.79 24.60
CA ALA A 365 20.28 18.79 25.40
C ALA A 365 20.51 17.45 26.13
N THR A 366 19.44 16.84 26.68
CA THR A 366 19.49 15.53 27.35
C THR A 366 19.83 14.42 26.37
N LEU A 367 19.19 14.42 25.20
CA LEU A 367 19.44 13.43 24.15
C LEU A 367 20.86 13.56 23.58
N LEU A 368 21.39 14.77 23.42
CA LEU A 368 22.75 15.00 22.95
C LEU A 368 23.81 14.47 23.93
N ALA A 369 23.50 14.45 25.24
CA ALA A 369 24.37 13.92 26.30
C ALA A 369 24.32 12.38 26.41
N ARG A 370 23.30 11.72 25.85
CA ARG A 370 23.11 10.26 25.84
C ARG A 370 23.03 9.67 24.43
N ARG A 371 23.49 10.42 23.43
CA ARG A 371 23.35 10.12 21.99
C ARG A 371 23.99 8.81 21.52
N ASP A 372 24.95 8.31 22.30
CA ASP A 372 25.75 7.13 21.96
C ASP A 372 25.15 5.83 22.51
N ILE A 373 24.02 5.89 23.23
CA ILE A 373 23.29 4.69 23.66
C ILE A 373 22.58 4.05 22.46
N ASP A 374 22.86 2.77 22.22
CA ASP A 374 22.35 2.01 21.08
C ASP A 374 20.81 1.92 21.04
N VAL A 375 20.16 1.93 22.21
CA VAL A 375 18.70 1.86 22.37
C VAL A 375 17.98 2.98 21.61
N LEU A 376 18.58 4.17 21.52
CA LEU A 376 17.97 5.29 20.80
C LEU A 376 17.81 5.00 19.30
N SER A 377 18.60 4.09 18.72
CA SER A 377 18.48 3.67 17.32
C SER A 377 17.17 2.94 17.01
N GLN A 378 16.47 2.43 18.03
CA GLN A 378 15.18 1.76 17.92
C GLN A 378 14.00 2.75 17.87
N ILE A 379 14.23 4.04 18.14
CA ILE A 379 13.17 5.07 18.08
C ILE A 379 12.96 5.52 16.64
N ASP A 380 11.70 5.58 16.23
CA ASP A 380 11.30 6.03 14.90
C ASP A 380 11.85 7.43 14.57
N GLY A 381 12.59 7.50 13.47
CA GLY A 381 13.17 8.74 12.96
C GLY A 381 14.46 9.19 13.66
N TRP A 382 14.94 8.49 14.69
CA TRP A 382 16.22 8.81 15.34
C TRP A 382 17.39 8.80 14.37
N ASN A 383 17.54 7.73 13.58
CA ASN A 383 18.64 7.59 12.61
C ASN A 383 18.66 8.70 11.56
N ARG A 384 17.48 9.23 11.20
CA ARG A 384 17.35 10.35 10.25
C ARG A 384 17.88 11.66 10.84
N ILE A 385 17.62 11.90 12.14
CA ILE A 385 18.03 13.14 12.80
C ILE A 385 19.42 13.05 13.45
N LYS A 386 19.96 11.85 13.69
CA LYS A 386 21.27 11.62 14.34
C LYS A 386 22.38 12.43 13.67
N ALA A 387 22.39 12.48 12.33
CA ALA A 387 23.33 13.30 11.57
C ALA A 387 23.15 14.81 11.84
N SER A 388 21.91 15.31 11.89
CA SER A 388 21.63 16.71 12.21
C SER A 388 21.97 17.06 13.66
N LEU A 389 21.77 16.15 14.61
CA LEU A 389 22.11 16.33 16.02
C LEU A 389 23.61 16.51 16.26
N SER A 390 24.46 15.80 15.50
CA SER A 390 25.91 15.98 15.58
C SER A 390 26.35 17.43 15.31
N ARG A 391 25.59 18.17 14.48
CA ARG A 391 25.85 19.59 14.16
C ARG A 391 25.53 20.55 15.31
N LEU A 392 24.89 20.07 16.38
CA LEU A 392 24.51 20.86 17.56
C LEU A 392 25.50 20.70 18.73
N VAL A 393 26.47 19.79 18.60
CA VAL A 393 27.41 19.44 19.67
C VAL A 393 28.47 20.53 19.85
N ASP A 394 29.23 20.85 18.80
CA ASP A 394 30.38 21.75 18.87
C ASP A 394 30.00 23.22 18.62
N LEU A 395 29.32 23.83 19.59
CA LEU A 395 28.96 25.25 19.54
C LEU A 395 29.92 26.10 20.37
N VAL A 396 30.57 27.06 19.72
CA VAL A 396 31.53 27.99 20.35
C VAL A 396 30.90 28.70 21.55
N GLY A 397 31.53 28.57 22.73
CA GLY A 397 31.06 29.20 23.97
C GLY A 397 29.98 28.41 24.72
N PHE A 398 29.52 27.26 24.21
CA PHE A 398 28.44 26.46 24.79
C PHE A 398 28.79 24.96 24.87
N PRO A 399 29.60 24.51 25.85
CA PRO A 399 29.84 23.08 26.07
C PRO A 399 28.54 22.33 26.39
N LEU A 400 28.46 21.04 26.07
CA LEU A 400 27.32 20.19 26.45
C LEU A 400 27.25 20.13 27.98
N ALA A 401 26.14 20.64 28.55
CA ALA A 401 25.89 20.55 29.97
C ALA A 401 25.45 19.12 30.35
N GLU A 402 25.82 18.67 31.54
CA GLU A 402 25.26 17.43 32.08
C GLU A 402 23.74 17.60 32.31
N PRO A 403 22.90 16.68 31.81
CA PRO A 403 21.47 16.76 32.04
C PRO A 403 21.14 16.54 33.52
N SER A 404 20.08 17.21 34.00
CA SER A 404 19.60 17.02 35.36
C SER A 404 19.07 15.58 35.55
N ARG A 405 19.11 15.07 36.78
CA ARG A 405 18.53 13.75 37.12
C ARG A 405 17.06 13.63 36.71
N ALA A 406 16.30 14.72 36.82
CA ALA A 406 14.91 14.76 36.40
C ALA A 406 14.77 14.58 34.88
N HIS A 407 15.63 15.20 34.07
CA HIS A 407 15.61 15.03 32.62
C HIS A 407 16.07 13.63 32.19
N ILE A 408 17.05 13.04 32.88
CA ILE A 408 17.49 11.66 32.64
C ILE A 408 16.34 10.69 32.98
N GLY A 409 15.68 10.87 34.12
CA GLY A 409 14.52 10.08 34.51
C GLY A 409 13.38 10.17 33.49
N ALA A 410 13.07 11.38 33.01
CA ALA A 410 12.05 11.58 31.97
C ALA A 410 12.40 10.89 30.64
N LEU A 411 13.69 10.89 30.24
CA LEU A 411 14.15 10.14 29.06
C LEU A 411 13.91 8.64 29.23
N TRP A 412 14.33 8.06 30.35
CA TRP A 412 14.20 6.62 30.59
C TRP A 412 12.74 6.20 30.75
N GLN A 413 11.93 6.99 31.43
CA GLN A 413 10.49 6.75 31.50
C GLN A 413 9.86 6.72 30.09
N ALA A 414 10.19 7.69 29.24
CA ALA A 414 9.70 7.71 27.87
C ALA A 414 10.18 6.50 27.04
N LEU A 415 11.41 6.05 27.25
CA LEU A 415 11.96 4.85 26.61
C LEU A 415 11.27 3.57 27.07
N PHE A 416 11.02 3.43 28.38
CA PHE A 416 10.30 2.27 28.93
C PHE A 416 8.87 2.20 28.40
N GLU A 417 8.16 3.34 28.34
CA GLU A 417 6.79 3.40 27.82
C GLU A 417 6.74 3.15 26.30
N HIS A 418 7.75 3.61 25.54
CA HIS A 418 7.77 3.47 24.09
C HIS A 418 8.22 2.08 23.62
N LEU A 419 9.31 1.55 24.20
CA LEU A 419 9.93 0.29 23.77
C LEU A 419 9.44 -0.92 24.57
N GLY A 420 9.00 -0.72 25.83
CA GLY A 420 8.45 -1.75 26.71
C GLY A 420 7.04 -2.16 26.36
N THR A 421 6.78 -2.46 25.08
CA THR A 421 5.49 -2.99 24.63
C THR A 421 5.28 -4.42 25.16
N PRO A 422 4.02 -4.87 25.35
CA PRO A 422 3.73 -6.24 25.79
C PRO A 422 4.40 -7.30 24.91
N ASP A 423 4.45 -7.08 23.60
CA ASP A 423 5.07 -8.00 22.64
C ASP A 423 6.59 -8.00 22.74
N ALA A 424 7.22 -6.84 22.92
CA ALA A 424 8.67 -6.75 23.09
C ALA A 424 9.15 -7.40 24.40
N ILE A 425 8.36 -7.26 25.46
CA ILE A 425 8.60 -7.94 26.74
C ILE A 425 8.37 -9.44 26.59
N ALA A 426 7.29 -9.87 25.93
CA ALA A 426 7.02 -11.29 25.67
C ALA A 426 8.08 -11.96 24.78
N ALA A 427 8.72 -11.19 23.89
CA ALA A 427 9.82 -11.64 23.03
C ALA A 427 11.20 -11.64 23.71
N ASP A 428 11.32 -11.13 24.94
CA ASP A 428 12.59 -10.97 25.68
C ASP A 428 13.65 -10.11 24.96
N GLY A 429 13.28 -9.29 23.98
CA GLY A 429 14.23 -8.61 23.09
C GLY A 429 14.86 -7.32 23.64
N LEU A 430 14.59 -6.97 24.91
CA LEU A 430 14.89 -5.65 25.47
C LEU A 430 16.17 -5.58 26.32
N HIS A 431 17.08 -6.56 26.18
CA HIS A 431 18.33 -6.60 26.96
C HIS A 431 19.15 -5.30 26.89
N GLY A 432 19.27 -4.70 25.70
CA GLY A 432 20.01 -3.45 25.52
C GLY A 432 19.37 -2.27 26.26
N LEU A 433 18.03 -2.25 26.36
CA LEU A 433 17.28 -1.23 27.12
C LEU A 433 17.56 -1.35 28.62
N TRP A 434 17.48 -2.57 29.16
CA TRP A 434 17.68 -2.81 30.59
C TRP A 434 19.12 -2.55 31.04
N THR A 435 20.08 -2.92 30.20
CA THR A 435 21.51 -2.72 30.49
C THR A 435 21.87 -1.25 30.49
N ALA A 436 21.49 -0.50 29.45
CA ALA A 436 21.77 0.93 29.37
C ALA A 436 21.04 1.75 30.45
N ALA A 437 19.83 1.35 30.83
CA ALA A 437 19.11 2.00 31.93
C ALA A 437 19.79 1.79 33.29
N ALA A 438 20.36 0.60 33.51
CA ALA A 438 21.07 0.27 34.76
C ALA A 438 22.35 1.11 34.94
N GLU A 439 23.03 1.49 33.85
CA GLU A 439 24.18 2.41 33.89
C GLU A 439 23.82 3.81 34.42
N ASP A 440 22.59 4.26 34.16
CA ASP A 440 22.03 5.52 34.68
C ASP A 440 21.24 5.32 36.00
N GLU A 441 21.38 4.16 36.66
CA GLU A 441 20.70 3.75 37.90
C GLU A 441 19.15 3.76 37.83
N GLN A 442 18.59 3.63 36.62
CA GLN A 442 17.15 3.65 36.37
C GLN A 442 16.54 2.24 36.25
N VAL A 443 15.35 2.08 36.80
CA VAL A 443 14.52 0.86 36.69
C VAL A 443 13.07 1.29 36.46
N PRO A 444 12.30 0.63 35.58
CA PRO A 444 10.88 0.94 35.41
C PRO A 444 10.10 0.66 36.70
N GLU A 445 9.19 1.56 37.06
CA GLU A 445 8.27 1.34 38.20
C GLU A 445 7.21 0.29 37.88
N THR A 446 6.78 0.24 36.61
CA THR A 446 5.80 -0.71 36.09
C THR A 446 6.26 -1.31 34.76
N VAL A 447 5.85 -2.54 34.51
CA VAL A 447 6.13 -3.27 33.27
C VAL A 447 4.81 -3.58 32.58
N GLN A 448 4.69 -3.24 31.29
CA GLN A 448 3.47 -3.47 30.52
C GLN A 448 3.37 -4.93 30.10
N THR A 449 2.27 -5.59 30.45
CA THR A 449 1.99 -6.98 30.05
C THR A 449 0.73 -7.03 29.21
N GLN A 450 0.44 -8.18 28.60
CA GLN A 450 -0.84 -8.38 27.89
C GLN A 450 -2.06 -8.19 28.80
N SER A 451 -1.88 -8.36 30.11
CA SER A 451 -2.92 -8.20 31.14
C SER A 451 -2.94 -6.79 31.76
N GLY A 452 -2.11 -5.86 31.27
CA GLY A 452 -1.97 -4.49 31.78
C GLY A 452 -0.63 -4.23 32.49
N ALA A 453 -0.46 -3.02 33.01
CA ALA A 453 0.73 -2.61 33.74
C ALA A 453 0.81 -3.29 35.12
N ILE A 454 1.89 -4.02 35.39
CA ILE A 454 2.14 -4.62 36.71
C ILE A 454 3.29 -3.89 37.41
N PRO A 455 3.28 -3.79 38.75
CA PRO A 455 4.39 -3.21 39.50
C PRO A 455 5.64 -4.10 39.39
N LEU A 456 6.82 -3.49 39.52
CA LEU A 456 8.10 -4.20 39.51
C LEU A 456 8.13 -5.38 40.51
N SER A 457 7.48 -5.25 41.65
CA SER A 457 7.39 -6.30 42.67
C SER A 457 6.54 -7.50 42.29
N ALA A 458 5.84 -7.48 41.15
CA ALA A 458 5.14 -8.64 40.61
C ALA A 458 5.90 -9.27 39.42
N VAL A 459 7.04 -8.68 39.04
CA VAL A 459 7.85 -9.14 37.90
C VAL A 459 8.86 -10.18 38.38
N HIS A 460 8.95 -11.28 37.64
CA HIS A 460 9.94 -12.30 37.85
C HIS A 460 11.16 -12.07 36.94
N VAL A 461 12.36 -12.34 37.43
CA VAL A 461 13.61 -12.12 36.72
C VAL A 461 14.53 -13.33 36.85
N SER A 462 15.28 -13.65 35.79
CA SER A 462 16.32 -14.67 35.81
C SER A 462 17.47 -14.29 34.88
N GLY A 463 18.64 -14.90 35.08
CA GLY A 463 19.71 -14.90 34.08
C GLY A 463 19.50 -15.95 32.97
N SER A 464 18.55 -16.88 33.13
CA SER A 464 18.30 -17.98 32.20
C SER A 464 17.06 -17.74 31.33
N ALA A 465 17.27 -17.56 30.02
CA ALA A 465 16.19 -17.38 29.04
C ALA A 465 15.21 -18.57 29.01
N ASN A 466 15.68 -19.78 29.29
CA ASN A 466 14.85 -20.98 29.27
C ASN A 466 13.88 -21.02 30.46
N LEU A 467 14.35 -20.65 31.66
CA LEU A 467 13.49 -20.51 32.84
C LEU A 467 12.47 -19.38 32.65
N THR A 468 12.90 -18.25 32.09
CA THR A 468 12.01 -17.14 31.71
C THR A 468 10.92 -17.60 30.73
N GLN A 469 11.27 -18.33 29.67
CA GLN A 469 10.31 -18.83 28.67
C GLN A 469 9.28 -19.78 29.31
N ARG A 470 9.72 -20.67 30.19
CA ARG A 470 8.85 -21.62 30.89
C ARG A 470 7.94 -20.94 31.90
N ALA A 471 8.44 -19.95 32.64
CA ALA A 471 7.62 -19.11 33.51
C ALA A 471 6.50 -18.40 32.73
N ARG A 472 6.83 -17.84 31.56
CA ARG A 472 5.86 -17.20 30.67
C ARG A 472 4.79 -18.17 30.16
N ALA A 473 5.16 -19.41 29.83
CA ALA A 473 4.21 -20.44 29.41
C ALA A 473 3.15 -20.79 30.48
N GLN A 474 3.43 -20.49 31.75
CA GLN A 474 2.51 -20.65 32.87
C GLN A 474 1.82 -19.34 33.29
N GLY A 475 1.92 -18.29 32.47
CA GLY A 475 1.27 -17.01 32.72
C GLY A 475 2.01 -16.07 33.67
N MET A 476 3.25 -16.39 34.07
CA MET A 476 4.08 -15.49 34.87
C MET A 476 4.74 -14.43 33.99
N THR A 477 4.85 -13.20 34.50
CA THR A 477 5.65 -12.15 33.82
C THR A 477 7.10 -12.30 34.21
N ALA A 478 7.88 -12.97 33.37
CA ALA A 478 9.30 -13.19 33.56
C ALA A 478 10.15 -12.40 32.55
N ILE A 479 11.32 -11.88 32.96
CA ILE A 479 12.26 -11.14 32.10
C ILE A 479 13.69 -11.66 32.32
N THR A 480 14.43 -11.87 31.23
CA THR A 480 15.84 -12.26 31.32
C THR A 480 16.74 -11.03 31.41
N LEU A 481 17.58 -10.98 32.43
CA LEU A 481 18.45 -9.83 32.74
C LEU A 481 19.93 -10.23 32.86
N GLU A 482 20.83 -9.36 32.39
CA GLU A 482 22.26 -9.50 32.65
C GLU A 482 22.61 -9.23 34.12
N ALA A 483 23.75 -9.72 34.59
CA ALA A 483 24.12 -9.70 36.02
C ALA A 483 23.99 -8.32 36.70
N GLY A 484 24.38 -7.24 35.99
CA GLY A 484 24.29 -5.86 36.51
C GLY A 484 22.85 -5.37 36.65
N ALA A 485 22.03 -5.56 35.60
CA ALA A 485 20.62 -5.19 35.62
C ALA A 485 19.80 -6.08 36.56
N LEU A 486 20.07 -7.38 36.58
CA LEU A 486 19.43 -8.36 37.46
C LEU A 486 19.60 -7.98 38.93
N LYS A 487 20.82 -7.62 39.34
CA LYS A 487 21.07 -7.16 40.71
C LYS A 487 20.28 -5.90 41.04
N LEU A 488 20.30 -4.90 40.15
CA LEU A 488 19.56 -3.64 40.38
C LEU A 488 18.05 -3.87 40.47
N TRP A 489 17.49 -4.76 39.65
CA TRP A 489 16.06 -5.10 39.66
C TRP A 489 15.66 -5.85 40.95
N LEU A 490 16.49 -6.79 41.42
CA LEU A 490 16.28 -7.49 42.69
C LEU A 490 16.36 -6.51 43.88
N ASP A 491 17.35 -5.61 43.90
CA ASP A 491 17.51 -4.59 44.94
C ASP A 491 16.32 -3.60 44.98
N ARG A 492 15.62 -3.43 43.85
CA ARG A 492 14.42 -2.59 43.71
C ARG A 492 13.10 -3.37 43.86
N GLY A 493 13.16 -4.67 44.14
CA GLY A 493 12.02 -5.48 44.59
C GLY A 493 11.46 -6.52 43.62
N ALA A 494 12.14 -6.85 42.51
CA ALA A 494 11.73 -7.94 41.61
C ALA A 494 11.95 -9.34 42.22
N HIS A 495 11.28 -10.38 41.71
CA HIS A 495 11.35 -11.76 42.22
C HIS A 495 12.28 -12.66 41.36
N GLY A 496 13.23 -13.38 41.97
CA GLY A 496 14.10 -14.32 41.23
C GLY A 496 13.39 -15.65 40.90
N LEU A 497 13.46 -16.11 39.64
CA LEU A 497 12.84 -17.39 39.22
C LEU A 497 13.59 -18.65 39.70
N ASP A 498 14.89 -18.55 39.94
CA ASP A 498 15.74 -19.71 40.20
C ASP A 498 15.35 -20.48 41.49
N ALA A 499 14.55 -19.87 42.36
CA ALA A 499 14.04 -20.47 43.59
C ALA A 499 12.66 -21.16 43.44
N LEU A 500 11.98 -21.04 42.29
CA LEU A 500 10.58 -21.48 42.11
C LEU A 500 10.41 -22.79 41.33
N PHE A 501 11.44 -23.28 40.65
CA PHE A 501 11.37 -24.44 39.73
C PHE A 501 12.10 -25.64 40.30
N HIS A 502 11.57 -26.86 40.10
CA HIS A 502 12.34 -28.12 40.26
C HIS A 502 11.89 -29.22 39.29
N ALA A 503 12.80 -30.14 38.94
CA ALA A 503 12.51 -31.26 38.04
C ALA A 503 12.15 -32.55 38.80
N GLU A 504 11.15 -33.30 38.32
CA GLU A 504 10.71 -34.59 38.86
C GLU A 504 10.55 -35.65 37.76
N TRP A 505 10.75 -36.93 38.08
CA TRP A 505 10.55 -38.06 37.16
C TRP A 505 10.14 -39.32 37.93
N SER A 506 9.49 -40.27 37.25
CA SER A 506 8.97 -41.48 37.89
C SER A 506 10.00 -42.61 37.99
N GLU A 507 10.88 -42.75 37.00
CA GLU A 507 11.84 -43.85 36.91
C GLU A 507 13.08 -43.41 36.13
N VAL A 508 14.26 -43.89 36.54
CA VAL A 508 15.51 -43.74 35.79
C VAL A 508 15.69 -44.97 34.90
N LEU A 509 15.79 -44.77 33.59
CA LEU A 509 15.83 -45.86 32.60
C LEU A 509 17.25 -46.41 32.38
N ALA A 510 18.27 -45.57 32.54
CA ALA A 510 19.67 -45.91 32.32
C ALA A 510 20.59 -45.12 33.26
N SER A 511 21.82 -45.59 33.48
CA SER A 511 22.84 -44.83 34.21
C SER A 511 23.27 -43.58 33.42
N PRO A 512 23.72 -42.49 34.10
CA PRO A 512 24.20 -41.29 33.41
C PRO A 512 25.29 -41.64 32.39
N ALA A 513 25.14 -41.18 31.16
CA ALA A 513 26.10 -41.37 30.08
C ALA A 513 26.43 -40.02 29.42
N LEU A 514 27.49 -40.00 28.60
CA LEU A 514 27.84 -38.79 27.85
C LEU A 514 26.74 -38.43 26.86
N LEU A 515 26.47 -37.14 26.70
CA LEU A 515 25.45 -36.65 25.78
C LEU A 515 25.70 -37.13 24.34
N GLU A 516 26.95 -37.15 23.89
CA GLU A 516 27.32 -37.66 22.56
C GLU A 516 27.06 -39.17 22.38
N ALA A 517 27.01 -39.94 23.46
CA ALA A 517 26.69 -41.37 23.38
C ALA A 517 25.18 -41.61 23.23
N ILE A 518 24.34 -40.74 23.81
CA ILE A 518 22.88 -40.84 23.75
C ILE A 518 22.32 -40.15 22.50
N VAL A 519 22.91 -39.03 22.08
CA VAL A 519 22.51 -38.24 20.91
C VAL A 519 23.75 -37.97 20.04
N PRO A 520 24.19 -38.96 19.24
CA PRO A 520 25.42 -38.87 18.46
C PRO A 520 25.44 -37.70 17.48
N GLU A 521 24.26 -37.22 17.07
CA GLU A 521 24.08 -36.04 16.22
C GLU A 521 24.76 -34.78 16.75
N LEU A 522 24.86 -34.63 18.06
CA LEU A 522 25.36 -33.40 18.69
C LEU A 522 26.89 -33.31 18.71
N THR A 523 27.59 -34.41 18.43
CA THR A 523 29.05 -34.51 18.59
C THR A 523 29.80 -33.33 17.96
N GLU A 524 29.47 -32.96 16.73
CA GLU A 524 30.17 -31.89 16.00
C GLU A 524 29.84 -30.45 16.43
N VAL A 525 28.78 -30.25 17.21
CA VAL A 525 28.32 -28.93 17.69
C VAL A 525 28.59 -28.70 19.18
N LEU A 526 29.05 -29.73 19.89
CA LEU A 526 29.49 -29.62 21.28
C LEU A 526 30.91 -29.04 21.39
N ARG A 527 31.15 -28.23 22.41
CA ARG A 527 32.49 -27.78 22.83
C ARG A 527 33.34 -28.96 23.29
N SER A 528 34.66 -28.83 23.17
CA SER A 528 35.61 -29.88 23.56
C SER A 528 35.43 -30.32 25.02
N GLU A 529 35.17 -29.37 25.92
CA GLU A 529 34.95 -29.62 27.35
C GLU A 529 33.61 -30.35 27.59
N ALA A 530 32.58 -30.02 26.81
CA ALA A 530 31.25 -30.62 26.91
C ALA A 530 31.24 -32.06 26.39
N ARG A 531 32.07 -32.43 25.40
CA ARG A 531 32.14 -33.82 24.91
C ARG A 531 32.55 -34.82 26.00
N THR A 532 33.46 -34.40 26.88
CA THR A 532 33.94 -35.25 27.99
C THR A 532 33.21 -35.04 29.30
N GLY A 533 32.38 -33.99 29.42
CA GLY A 533 31.77 -33.57 30.69
C GLY A 533 30.24 -33.43 30.68
N ALA A 534 29.58 -33.34 29.52
CA ALA A 534 28.13 -33.21 29.43
C ALA A 534 27.48 -34.58 29.70
N LEU A 535 26.91 -34.72 30.89
CA LEU A 535 26.20 -35.92 31.30
C LEU A 535 24.71 -35.80 30.95
N CYS A 536 24.15 -36.93 30.52
CA CYS A 536 22.76 -37.08 30.18
C CYS A 536 22.17 -38.31 30.87
N LEU A 537 20.94 -38.17 31.36
CA LEU A 537 20.19 -39.19 32.07
C LEU A 537 18.86 -39.46 31.37
N SER A 538 18.64 -40.70 30.93
CA SER A 538 17.34 -41.12 30.39
C SER A 538 16.40 -41.49 31.52
N VAL A 539 15.24 -40.85 31.56
CA VAL A 539 14.20 -41.03 32.57
C VAL A 539 12.84 -41.28 31.92
N ARG A 540 11.87 -41.71 32.73
CA ARG A 540 10.47 -41.84 32.32
C ARG A 540 9.61 -40.88 33.13
N GLY A 541 8.61 -40.29 32.47
CA GLY A 541 7.63 -39.42 33.13
C GLY A 541 8.23 -38.10 33.59
N LEU A 542 9.19 -37.55 32.83
CA LEU A 542 9.86 -36.30 33.18
C LEU A 542 8.86 -35.13 33.22
N ARG A 543 8.88 -34.41 34.34
CA ARG A 543 8.02 -33.26 34.61
C ARG A 543 8.83 -32.12 35.24
N LEU A 544 8.44 -30.90 34.93
CA LEU A 544 8.90 -29.69 35.59
C LEU A 544 7.81 -29.21 36.54
N VAL A 545 8.12 -29.09 37.81
CA VAL A 545 7.19 -28.66 38.85
C VAL A 545 7.41 -27.20 39.19
N ILE A 546 6.31 -26.45 39.24
CA ILE A 546 6.26 -25.04 39.61
C ILE A 546 5.10 -24.87 40.59
N GLU A 547 5.38 -24.37 41.79
CA GLU A 547 4.36 -24.16 42.85
C GLU A 547 3.43 -25.38 43.09
N GLY A 548 3.95 -26.60 42.91
CA GLY A 548 3.20 -27.85 43.10
C GLY A 548 2.43 -28.38 41.87
N GLN A 549 2.47 -27.70 40.73
CA GLN A 549 1.93 -28.19 39.45
C GLN A 549 3.05 -28.72 38.54
N GLY A 550 2.95 -29.99 38.14
CA GLY A 550 3.94 -30.65 37.27
C GLY A 550 3.51 -30.73 35.81
N GLN A 551 4.31 -30.14 34.91
CA GLN A 551 4.12 -30.21 33.45
C GLN A 551 5.07 -31.23 32.83
N ALA A 552 4.56 -32.12 31.95
CA ALA A 552 5.38 -33.05 31.21
C ALA A 552 6.31 -32.31 30.22
N ILE A 553 7.60 -32.62 30.26
CA ILE A 553 8.63 -32.01 29.41
C ILE A 553 9.55 -33.08 28.83
N PRO A 554 9.97 -32.94 27.55
CA PRO A 554 10.78 -33.96 26.88
C PRO A 554 12.24 -33.96 27.35
N CYS A 555 12.76 -32.81 27.79
CA CYS A 555 14.11 -32.67 28.34
C CYS A 555 14.28 -31.43 29.23
N VAL A 556 15.21 -31.50 30.19
CA VAL A 556 15.64 -30.36 31.01
C VAL A 556 17.07 -30.53 31.52
N LEU A 557 17.85 -29.46 31.49
CA LEU A 557 19.10 -29.38 32.24
C LEU A 557 18.79 -29.12 33.72
N TRP A 558 19.11 -30.08 34.59
CA TRP A 558 18.89 -29.96 36.02
C TRP A 558 20.15 -30.43 36.78
N GLU A 559 20.63 -29.62 37.72
CA GLU A 559 21.83 -29.92 38.53
C GLU A 559 23.07 -30.31 37.69
N GLY A 560 23.23 -29.70 36.51
CA GLY A 560 24.36 -29.97 35.61
C GLY A 560 24.26 -31.27 34.80
N VAL A 561 23.11 -31.97 34.86
CA VAL A 561 22.82 -33.18 34.07
C VAL A 561 21.60 -32.96 33.20
N LEU A 562 21.69 -33.33 31.92
CA LEU A 562 20.57 -33.24 30.99
C LEU A 562 19.65 -34.46 31.11
N HIS A 563 18.45 -34.26 31.64
CA HIS A 563 17.44 -35.30 31.78
C HIS A 563 16.61 -35.38 30.49
N LEU A 564 16.44 -36.58 29.91
CA LEU A 564 15.67 -36.82 28.69
C LEU A 564 14.57 -37.87 28.93
N ASP A 565 13.38 -37.64 28.40
CA ASP A 565 12.31 -38.64 28.32
C ASP A 565 12.16 -39.15 26.88
N PRO A 566 12.68 -40.36 26.54
CA PRO A 566 12.65 -40.88 25.18
C PRO A 566 11.24 -40.99 24.60
N ALA A 567 10.22 -41.35 25.41
CA ALA A 567 8.87 -41.52 24.92
C ALA A 567 8.23 -40.17 24.54
N GLN A 568 8.48 -39.13 25.33
CA GLN A 568 8.02 -37.78 25.02
C GLN A 568 8.77 -37.18 23.82
N LEU A 569 10.08 -37.45 23.69
CA LEU A 569 10.88 -37.06 22.52
C LEU A 569 10.44 -37.76 21.23
N GLU A 570 9.97 -39.00 21.31
CA GLU A 570 9.44 -39.76 20.18
C GLU A 570 8.14 -39.21 19.60
N ALA A 571 7.32 -38.56 20.43
CA ALA A 571 6.08 -37.91 19.99
C ALA A 571 6.34 -36.68 19.10
N LEU A 572 7.49 -36.01 19.25
CA LEU A 572 7.88 -34.82 18.47
C LEU A 572 8.40 -35.20 17.07
N SER A 573 8.35 -34.27 16.11
CA SER A 573 9.06 -34.41 14.84
C SER A 573 10.57 -34.41 15.06
N ARG A 574 11.34 -34.88 14.07
CA ARG A 574 12.80 -34.94 14.19
C ARG A 574 13.43 -33.57 14.49
N VAL A 575 12.98 -32.52 13.80
CA VAL A 575 13.51 -31.16 13.99
C VAL A 575 13.11 -30.58 15.35
N GLU A 576 11.88 -30.80 15.80
CA GLU A 576 11.41 -30.35 17.13
C GLU A 576 12.20 -31.04 18.25
N ARG A 577 12.39 -32.36 18.15
CA ARG A 577 13.20 -33.14 19.09
C ARG A 577 14.61 -32.57 19.23
N LEU A 578 15.28 -32.34 18.10
CA LEU A 578 16.63 -31.79 18.08
C LEU A 578 16.67 -30.38 18.67
N THR A 579 15.68 -29.54 18.35
CA THR A 579 15.58 -28.17 18.84
C THR A 579 15.42 -28.14 20.36
N ALA A 580 14.58 -29.01 20.92
CA ALA A 580 14.39 -29.11 22.38
C ALA A 580 15.72 -29.43 23.10
N ILE A 581 16.50 -30.36 22.56
CA ILE A 581 17.79 -30.76 23.15
C ILE A 581 18.85 -29.66 22.99
N LEU A 582 18.90 -29.00 21.82
CA LEU A 582 19.85 -27.90 21.57
C LEU A 582 19.61 -26.70 22.49
N LEU A 583 18.35 -26.38 22.81
CA LEU A 583 18.02 -25.29 23.73
C LEU A 583 18.57 -25.52 25.14
N GLU A 584 18.47 -26.75 25.66
CA GLU A 584 19.03 -27.11 26.96
C GLU A 584 20.57 -27.14 26.95
N ALA A 585 21.16 -27.65 25.87
CA ALA A 585 22.61 -27.69 25.70
C ALA A 585 23.23 -26.28 25.58
N ASP A 586 22.54 -25.35 24.91
CA ASP A 586 22.98 -23.95 24.81
C ASP A 586 22.91 -23.24 26.17
N ALA A 587 21.82 -23.44 26.93
CA ALA A 587 21.67 -22.93 28.28
C ALA A 587 22.78 -23.43 29.22
N ALA A 588 23.29 -24.63 29.00
CA ALA A 588 24.42 -25.20 29.73
C ALA A 588 25.79 -24.67 29.27
N GLY A 589 25.84 -23.85 28.22
CA GLY A 589 27.07 -23.39 27.58
C GLY A 589 27.83 -24.50 26.83
N TRP A 590 27.16 -25.61 26.48
CA TRP A 590 27.80 -26.78 25.88
C TRP A 590 27.99 -26.66 24.37
N LEU A 591 27.28 -25.76 23.70
CA LEU A 591 27.39 -25.57 22.24
C LEU A 591 28.59 -24.69 21.87
N ASN A 592 29.31 -25.08 20.81
CA ASN A 592 30.46 -24.33 20.29
C ASN A 592 30.07 -23.21 19.32
N GLN A 593 28.79 -23.12 18.98
CA GLN A 593 28.22 -22.19 18.02
C GLN A 593 26.75 -21.92 18.36
N PRO A 594 26.13 -20.82 17.89
CA PRO A 594 24.73 -20.52 18.15
C PRO A 594 23.78 -21.62 17.67
N ILE A 595 22.63 -21.79 18.33
CA ILE A 595 21.63 -22.84 18.05
C ILE A 595 21.25 -22.92 16.56
N ALA A 596 21.06 -21.76 15.90
CA ALA A 596 20.69 -21.72 14.48
C ALA A 596 21.75 -22.37 13.56
N GLU A 597 23.04 -22.11 13.84
CA GLU A 597 24.14 -22.72 13.10
C GLU A 597 24.31 -24.20 13.47
N ALA A 598 24.18 -24.53 14.76
CA ALA A 598 24.22 -25.93 15.24
C ALA A 598 23.16 -26.79 14.55
N ARG A 599 21.91 -26.30 14.51
CA ARG A 599 20.80 -26.99 13.83
C ARG A 599 21.08 -27.19 12.34
N ARG A 600 21.62 -26.18 11.66
CA ARG A 600 21.96 -26.28 10.23
C ARG A 600 23.03 -27.33 9.98
N LYS A 601 24.11 -27.32 10.76
CA LYS A 601 25.22 -28.28 10.63
C LYS A 601 24.74 -29.72 10.84
N ILE A 602 23.90 -29.95 11.84
CA ILE A 602 23.30 -31.28 12.08
C ILE A 602 22.37 -31.68 10.94
N ALA A 603 21.51 -30.76 10.48
CA ALA A 603 20.62 -31.03 9.36
C ALA A 603 21.39 -31.42 8.09
N ASP A 604 22.47 -30.70 7.75
CA ASP A 604 23.32 -30.99 6.60
C ASP A 604 24.02 -32.36 6.75
N ALA A 605 24.55 -32.68 7.94
CA ALA A 605 25.22 -33.95 8.22
C ALA A 605 24.26 -35.15 8.16
N GLN A 606 22.99 -34.97 8.55
CA GLN A 606 22.01 -36.06 8.61
C GLN A 606 21.13 -36.20 7.37
N LEU A 607 21.15 -35.22 6.47
CA LEU A 607 20.23 -35.14 5.34
C LEU A 607 20.20 -36.43 4.52
N GLN A 608 21.38 -36.96 4.18
CA GLN A 608 21.50 -38.16 3.35
C GLN A 608 20.95 -39.40 4.07
N ALA A 609 21.30 -39.60 5.35
CA ALA A 609 20.80 -40.71 6.15
C ALA A 609 19.27 -40.65 6.33
N ASN A 610 18.71 -39.44 6.50
CA ASN A 610 17.27 -39.24 6.60
C ASN A 610 16.54 -39.65 5.31
N ARG A 611 17.10 -39.28 4.15
CA ARG A 611 16.53 -39.64 2.84
C ARG A 611 16.64 -41.14 2.56
N GLU A 612 17.78 -41.75 2.87
CA GLU A 612 17.98 -43.20 2.74
C GLU A 612 17.02 -44.02 3.61
N ARG A 613 16.77 -43.56 4.85
CA ARG A 613 15.78 -44.18 5.75
C ARG A 613 14.38 -44.23 5.12
N VAL A 614 14.00 -43.18 4.41
CA VAL A 614 12.72 -43.09 3.69
C VAL A 614 12.75 -44.02 2.47
N ALA A 615 13.79 -43.94 1.65
CA ALA A 615 13.94 -44.74 0.43
C ALA A 615 13.93 -46.26 0.70
N ALA A 616 14.40 -46.68 1.89
CA ALA A 616 14.37 -48.07 2.35
C ALA A 616 12.95 -48.65 2.57
N GLY A 617 11.88 -47.87 2.39
CA GLY A 617 10.50 -48.39 2.35
C GLY A 617 10.28 -49.35 1.17
N ALA A 618 9.55 -50.44 1.41
CA ALA A 618 9.34 -51.52 0.44
C ALA A 618 8.53 -51.10 -0.81
N ASN A 619 7.55 -50.21 -0.64
CA ASN A 619 6.72 -49.65 -1.70
C ASN A 619 6.48 -48.15 -1.44
N LEU A 620 5.79 -47.46 -2.36
CA LEU A 620 5.55 -46.02 -2.24
C LEU A 620 4.80 -45.63 -0.96
N ALA A 621 3.85 -46.45 -0.51
CA ALA A 621 3.09 -46.19 0.72
C ALA A 621 3.97 -46.28 1.97
N TYR A 622 4.86 -47.28 2.06
CA TYR A 622 5.84 -47.35 3.15
C TYR A 622 6.86 -46.21 3.12
N ARG A 623 7.28 -45.78 1.92
CA ARG A 623 8.16 -44.61 1.77
C ARG A 623 7.44 -43.36 2.26
N LEU A 624 6.18 -43.15 1.87
CA LEU A 624 5.36 -42.03 2.31
C LEU A 624 5.19 -42.01 3.83
N LEU A 625 4.86 -43.16 4.44
CA LEU A 625 4.71 -43.28 5.89
C LEU A 625 6.00 -42.94 6.64
N ARG A 626 7.15 -43.40 6.15
CA ARG A 626 8.46 -43.07 6.74
C ARG A 626 8.82 -41.60 6.56
N ALA A 627 8.39 -40.98 5.46
CA ALA A 627 8.61 -39.57 5.16
C ALA A 627 7.87 -38.64 6.13
N VAL A 628 6.76 -39.10 6.72
CA VAL A 628 5.98 -38.39 7.76
C VAL A 628 6.28 -38.89 9.18
N GLY A 629 7.43 -39.52 9.40
CA GLY A 629 7.83 -39.99 10.75
C GLY A 629 6.98 -41.14 11.30
N ASN A 630 6.32 -41.91 10.43
CA ASN A 630 5.33 -42.94 10.77
C ASN A 630 4.06 -42.42 11.47
N LYS A 631 3.78 -41.12 11.35
CA LYS A 631 2.59 -40.47 11.92
C LYS A 631 1.53 -40.29 10.83
N THR A 632 0.34 -40.86 11.02
CA THR A 632 -0.74 -40.84 10.02
C THR A 632 -1.54 -39.54 10.00
N GLN A 633 -1.44 -38.72 11.06
CA GLN A 633 -2.27 -37.52 11.22
C GLN A 633 -2.13 -36.54 10.04
N SER A 634 -0.90 -36.25 9.59
CA SER A 634 -0.65 -35.36 8.45
C SER A 634 -1.19 -35.93 7.14
N LEU A 635 -1.16 -37.26 6.98
CA LEU A 635 -1.71 -37.93 5.80
C LEU A 635 -3.25 -37.85 5.76
N ILE A 636 -3.90 -38.03 6.92
CA ILE A 636 -5.36 -37.90 7.05
C ILE A 636 -5.80 -36.45 6.77
N GLN A 637 -5.06 -35.46 7.27
CA GLN A 637 -5.35 -34.04 7.02
C GLN A 637 -5.36 -33.70 5.52
N VAL A 638 -4.46 -34.30 4.73
CA VAL A 638 -4.41 -34.08 3.27
C VAL A 638 -5.63 -34.65 2.54
N LEU A 639 -6.27 -35.71 3.05
CA LEU A 639 -7.49 -36.27 2.47
C LEU A 639 -8.71 -35.35 2.67
N GLY A 640 -8.65 -34.43 3.64
CA GLY A 640 -9.78 -33.59 4.02
C GLY A 640 -10.74 -34.28 4.98
N GLU A 641 -11.62 -33.49 5.62
CA GLU A 641 -12.51 -33.99 6.68
C GLU A 641 -13.49 -35.05 6.20
N THR A 642 -14.06 -34.91 5.00
CA THR A 642 -15.06 -35.84 4.47
C THR A 642 -14.49 -37.25 4.36
N VAL A 643 -13.39 -37.40 3.63
CA VAL A 643 -12.71 -38.70 3.47
C VAL A 643 -12.13 -39.19 4.79
N GLY A 644 -11.64 -38.29 5.65
CA GLY A 644 -11.15 -38.64 6.99
C GLY A 644 -12.20 -39.30 7.88
N ARG A 645 -13.49 -38.93 7.73
CA ARG A 645 -14.61 -39.58 8.46
C ARG A 645 -15.01 -40.92 7.87
N THR A 646 -14.79 -41.14 6.58
CA THR A 646 -15.08 -42.41 5.88
C THR A 646 -14.06 -43.50 6.21
N LEU A 647 -12.90 -43.15 6.77
CA LEU A 647 -11.86 -44.11 7.14
C LEU A 647 -12.33 -45.04 8.28
N PRO A 648 -12.21 -46.38 8.11
CA PRO A 648 -12.48 -47.34 9.18
C PRO A 648 -11.55 -47.11 10.38
N SER A 649 -12.09 -47.27 11.61
CA SER A 649 -11.34 -47.05 12.86
C SER A 649 -10.13 -47.98 13.03
N ASN A 650 -10.09 -49.08 12.29
CA ASN A 650 -9.04 -50.11 12.27
C ASN A 650 -8.11 -50.01 11.05
N CYS A 651 -8.16 -48.93 10.28
CA CYS A 651 -7.31 -48.77 9.10
C CYS A 651 -5.83 -48.74 9.51
N SER A 652 -5.01 -49.59 8.89
CA SER A 652 -3.57 -49.62 9.19
C SER A 652 -2.90 -48.34 8.69
N PRO A 653 -1.80 -47.89 9.34
CA PRO A 653 -1.02 -46.75 8.84
C PRO A 653 -0.56 -46.90 7.38
N HIS A 654 -0.35 -48.15 6.95
CA HIS A 654 -0.03 -48.47 5.57
C HIS A 654 -1.20 -48.21 4.62
N GLY A 655 -2.40 -48.70 4.96
CA GLY A 655 -3.61 -48.50 4.16
C GLY A 655 -4.00 -47.03 4.01
N ILE A 656 -3.78 -46.22 5.05
CA ILE A 656 -3.95 -44.77 4.96
C ILE A 656 -2.99 -44.17 3.93
N ALA A 657 -1.72 -44.58 3.94
CA ALA A 657 -0.74 -44.08 2.97
C ALA A 657 -1.06 -44.54 1.53
N GLU A 658 -1.57 -45.77 1.34
CA GLU A 658 -2.04 -46.26 0.03
C GLU A 658 -3.22 -45.44 -0.49
N LEU A 659 -4.23 -45.20 0.35
CA LEU A 659 -5.39 -44.38 -0.01
C LEU A 659 -4.96 -42.96 -0.40
N VAL A 660 -4.07 -42.34 0.37
CA VAL A 660 -3.55 -41.00 0.05
C VAL A 660 -2.84 -40.97 -1.31
N LEU A 661 -2.05 -41.99 -1.62
CA LEU A 661 -1.39 -42.10 -2.92
C LEU A 661 -2.39 -42.29 -4.06
N ALA A 662 -3.45 -43.06 -3.85
CA ALA A 662 -4.52 -43.24 -4.84
C ALA A 662 -5.27 -41.92 -5.10
N MET A 663 -5.54 -41.16 -4.05
CA MET A 663 -6.34 -39.93 -4.12
C MET A 663 -5.57 -38.70 -4.62
N ARG A 664 -4.33 -38.51 -4.16
CA ARG A 664 -3.52 -37.33 -4.49
C ARG A 664 -2.49 -37.59 -5.58
N GLY A 665 -2.06 -38.84 -5.74
CA GLY A 665 -1.08 -39.20 -6.75
C GLY A 665 0.24 -38.44 -6.58
N PRO A 666 0.85 -37.94 -7.68
CA PRO A 666 2.18 -37.33 -7.66
C PRO A 666 2.29 -36.02 -6.86
N THR A 667 1.17 -35.35 -6.56
CA THR A 667 1.20 -34.05 -5.85
C THR A 667 1.39 -34.20 -4.34
N ILE A 668 1.25 -35.40 -3.78
CA ILE A 668 1.26 -35.61 -2.33
C ILE A 668 2.48 -35.01 -1.64
N LEU A 669 3.68 -35.16 -2.20
CA LEU A 669 4.91 -34.65 -1.59
C LEU A 669 4.94 -33.11 -1.50
N GLN A 670 4.18 -32.46 -2.38
CA GLN A 670 3.99 -31.01 -2.39
C GLN A 670 3.02 -30.61 -1.28
N ASP A 671 1.94 -31.39 -1.11
CA ASP A 671 0.89 -31.17 -0.11
C ASP A 671 1.42 -31.34 1.33
N ILE A 672 2.35 -32.29 1.56
CA ILE A 672 2.98 -32.54 2.87
C ILE A 672 4.35 -31.88 3.05
N ARG A 673 4.67 -30.83 2.27
CA ARG A 673 6.00 -30.21 2.28
C ARG A 673 6.47 -29.80 3.67
N SER A 674 5.62 -29.17 4.48
CA SER A 674 5.95 -28.74 5.84
C SER A 674 6.28 -29.93 6.75
N THR A 675 5.57 -31.05 6.61
CA THR A 675 5.87 -32.30 7.32
C THR A 675 7.22 -32.88 6.89
N LEU A 676 7.54 -32.86 5.59
CA LEU A 676 8.85 -33.30 5.09
C LEU A 676 10.00 -32.43 5.62
N GLU A 677 9.78 -31.12 5.76
CA GLU A 677 10.72 -30.18 6.38
C GLU A 677 10.90 -30.48 7.87
N ALA A 678 9.81 -30.72 8.62
CA ALA A 678 9.84 -31.08 10.04
C ALA A 678 10.53 -32.43 10.33
N GLU A 679 10.50 -33.35 9.36
CA GLU A 679 11.22 -34.63 9.42
C GLU A 679 12.67 -34.54 8.90
N GLY A 680 13.14 -33.35 8.52
CA GLY A 680 14.54 -33.11 8.14
C GLY A 680 14.93 -33.67 6.77
N LEU A 681 13.99 -33.71 5.81
CA LEU A 681 14.24 -34.23 4.45
C LEU A 681 14.64 -33.15 3.43
N CYS A 682 14.47 -31.88 3.79
CA CYS A 682 14.77 -30.70 2.96
C CYS A 682 14.18 -30.82 1.54
N PRO A 683 12.84 -30.80 1.38
CA PRO A 683 12.20 -30.76 0.08
C PRO A 683 12.54 -29.45 -0.69
N PRO A 684 12.48 -29.46 -2.03
CA PRO A 684 12.80 -28.31 -2.85
C PRO A 684 11.79 -27.18 -2.68
N SER A 685 12.25 -25.94 -2.87
CA SER A 685 11.38 -24.76 -2.81
C SER A 685 10.44 -24.66 -4.04
N ARG A 686 10.87 -25.20 -5.20
CA ARG A 686 10.14 -25.21 -6.47
C ARG A 686 10.12 -26.62 -7.07
N TRP A 687 8.98 -27.03 -7.60
CA TRP A 687 8.78 -28.34 -8.24
C TRP A 687 8.90 -28.24 -9.77
N GLY A 688 9.23 -29.35 -10.44
CA GLY A 688 9.36 -29.46 -11.91
C GLY A 688 10.78 -29.30 -12.48
N GLY A 689 11.77 -28.97 -11.65
CA GLY A 689 13.18 -28.83 -12.04
C GLY A 689 14.07 -30.01 -11.60
N ASP A 690 15.38 -29.90 -11.88
CA ASP A 690 16.38 -30.92 -11.50
C ASP A 690 16.45 -31.15 -9.99
N GLU A 691 16.32 -30.10 -9.19
CA GLU A 691 16.32 -30.19 -7.72
C GLU A 691 15.18 -31.07 -7.20
N ALA A 692 13.99 -30.95 -7.79
CA ALA A 692 12.84 -31.77 -7.43
C ALA A 692 13.02 -33.23 -7.87
N ARG A 693 13.58 -33.46 -9.06
CA ARG A 693 13.92 -34.83 -9.52
C ARG A 693 14.95 -35.48 -8.61
N ALA A 694 16.00 -34.75 -8.25
CA ALA A 694 17.05 -35.23 -7.35
C ALA A 694 16.49 -35.54 -5.95
N PHE A 695 15.63 -34.67 -5.40
CA PHE A 695 14.98 -34.90 -4.12
C PHE A 695 14.11 -36.17 -4.14
N VAL A 696 13.20 -36.27 -5.11
CA VAL A 696 12.26 -37.38 -5.26
C VAL A 696 13.00 -38.71 -5.45
N ALA A 697 14.04 -38.73 -6.28
CA ALA A 697 14.90 -39.90 -6.44
C ALA A 697 15.61 -40.28 -5.13
N ALA A 698 16.12 -39.30 -4.37
CA ALA A 698 16.84 -39.54 -3.12
C ALA A 698 15.96 -40.15 -2.01
N ILE A 699 14.66 -39.82 -1.98
CA ILE A 699 13.69 -40.44 -1.05
C ILE A 699 13.00 -41.68 -1.65
N GLY A 700 13.39 -42.11 -2.85
CA GLY A 700 12.89 -43.32 -3.51
C GLY A 700 11.51 -43.18 -4.16
N PHE A 701 11.10 -42.00 -4.63
CA PHE A 701 9.87 -41.84 -5.40
C PHE A 701 10.15 -41.76 -6.91
N PRO A 702 9.18 -42.09 -7.80
CA PRO A 702 9.33 -41.96 -9.25
C PRO A 702 9.33 -40.50 -9.72
N ASP A 703 9.97 -40.22 -10.87
CA ASP A 703 10.08 -38.87 -11.46
C ASP A 703 8.74 -38.13 -11.62
N ALA A 704 7.63 -38.85 -11.79
CA ALA A 704 6.29 -38.25 -11.85
C ALA A 704 5.98 -37.37 -10.62
N PHE A 705 6.49 -37.73 -9.44
CA PHE A 705 6.30 -37.00 -8.18
C PHE A 705 7.13 -35.71 -8.13
N ALA A 706 8.11 -35.54 -9.02
CA ALA A 706 8.90 -34.31 -9.13
C ALA A 706 8.24 -33.23 -10.00
N ALA A 707 7.15 -33.57 -10.71
CA ALA A 707 6.53 -32.70 -11.70
C ALA A 707 5.90 -31.45 -11.07
N ALA A 708 6.02 -30.31 -11.75
CA ALA A 708 5.25 -29.13 -11.39
C ALA A 708 3.74 -29.37 -11.64
N PRO A 709 2.85 -28.83 -10.80
CA PRO A 709 1.39 -28.90 -11.00
C PRO A 709 0.94 -28.39 -12.38
N GLN A 710 1.72 -27.47 -12.96
CA GLN A 710 1.49 -26.84 -14.27
C GLN A 710 2.77 -26.84 -15.13
N ALA A 711 3.32 -28.02 -15.44
CA ALA A 711 4.39 -28.09 -16.43
C ALA A 711 3.85 -27.68 -17.82
N LYS A 712 4.17 -26.45 -18.27
CA LYS A 712 3.83 -25.97 -19.61
C LYS A 712 4.55 -26.80 -20.67
N ARG A 713 3.83 -27.24 -21.70
CA ARG A 713 4.39 -27.88 -22.90
C ARG A 713 5.19 -26.87 -23.72
N GLU A 714 6.07 -27.33 -24.60
CA GLU A 714 6.79 -26.42 -25.49
C GLU A 714 5.84 -25.75 -26.49
N ALA A 715 6.05 -24.45 -26.73
CA ALA A 715 5.15 -23.61 -27.50
C ALA A 715 5.12 -23.94 -29.01
N GLU A 716 6.20 -24.55 -29.51
CA GLU A 716 6.37 -24.89 -30.93
C GLU A 716 7.01 -26.27 -31.06
N GLU A 717 6.60 -27.03 -32.08
CA GLU A 717 7.17 -28.34 -32.42
C GLU A 717 7.36 -28.45 -33.95
N SER A 718 8.43 -29.12 -34.38
CA SER A 718 8.77 -29.35 -35.79
C SER A 718 8.81 -30.85 -36.08
N ILE A 719 8.13 -31.29 -37.14
CA ILE A 719 7.93 -32.72 -37.45
C ILE A 719 8.21 -32.99 -38.94
N SER A 720 9.00 -34.03 -39.24
CA SER A 720 9.38 -34.47 -40.60
C SER A 720 8.67 -35.80 -40.97
N GLY A 721 8.20 -36.02 -42.21
CA GLY A 721 7.49 -37.26 -42.64
C GLY A 721 8.07 -38.00 -43.88
N PRO A 722 7.48 -39.12 -44.39
CA PRO A 722 6.41 -39.95 -43.80
C PRO A 722 6.59 -41.50 -43.67
N ILE A 723 5.73 -42.14 -42.85
CA ILE A 723 5.39 -43.60 -42.71
C ILE A 723 3.94 -43.84 -43.26
N ARG A 724 3.39 -45.08 -43.33
CA ARG A 724 2.04 -45.36 -43.92
C ARG A 724 0.88 -45.29 -42.90
N LEU A 725 -0.21 -44.56 -43.23
CA LEU A 725 -1.52 -44.60 -42.54
C LEU A 725 -2.53 -45.52 -43.25
N PRO A 726 -3.53 -46.08 -42.53
CA PRO A 726 -4.70 -46.72 -43.12
C PRO A 726 -5.51 -45.73 -43.99
N PRO A 727 -6.22 -46.21 -45.03
CA PRO A 727 -7.14 -45.40 -45.83
C PRO A 727 -8.30 -44.86 -44.97
N LEU A 728 -8.93 -43.76 -45.42
CA LEU A 728 -10.17 -43.26 -44.83
C LEU A 728 -11.29 -44.29 -45.08
N HIS A 729 -12.32 -44.28 -44.22
CA HIS A 729 -13.54 -45.04 -44.49
C HIS A 729 -14.37 -44.37 -45.60
N ASP A 730 -15.22 -45.12 -46.30
CA ASP A 730 -16.02 -44.61 -47.43
C ASP A 730 -16.79 -43.31 -47.08
N PHE A 731 -17.43 -43.25 -45.90
CA PHE A 731 -18.14 -42.04 -45.45
C PHE A 731 -17.22 -40.85 -45.14
N GLN A 732 -15.95 -41.12 -44.77
CA GLN A 732 -14.94 -40.08 -44.56
C GLN A 732 -14.38 -39.59 -45.90
N ASP A 733 -14.32 -40.44 -46.93
CA ASP A 733 -13.95 -40.05 -48.29
C ASP A 733 -15.01 -39.13 -48.93
N ASP A 734 -16.30 -39.36 -48.66
CA ASP A 734 -17.38 -38.45 -49.06
C ASP A 734 -17.20 -37.06 -48.42
N VAL A 735 -16.88 -37.02 -47.12
CA VAL A 735 -16.57 -35.76 -46.42
C VAL A 735 -15.32 -35.10 -47.00
N PHE A 736 -14.25 -35.86 -47.25
CA PHE A 736 -13.02 -35.34 -47.86
C PHE A 736 -13.27 -34.74 -49.25
N THR A 737 -14.10 -35.41 -50.06
CA THR A 737 -14.49 -34.94 -51.40
C THR A 737 -15.23 -33.61 -51.33
N GLY A 738 -16.22 -33.49 -50.43
CA GLY A 738 -16.94 -32.23 -50.21
C GLY A 738 -16.04 -31.11 -49.67
N LEU A 739 -15.07 -31.43 -48.80
CA LEU A 739 -14.07 -30.46 -48.33
C LEU A 739 -13.16 -29.97 -49.46
N ARG A 740 -12.75 -30.86 -50.36
CA ARG A 740 -11.95 -30.49 -51.54
C ARG A 740 -12.69 -29.51 -52.45
N GLU A 741 -13.94 -29.81 -52.79
CA GLU A 741 -14.77 -28.92 -53.61
C GLU A 741 -14.96 -27.55 -52.96
N LEU A 742 -15.12 -27.51 -51.63
CA LEU A 742 -15.26 -26.26 -50.88
C LEU A 742 -13.97 -25.42 -50.90
N ILE A 743 -12.81 -26.04 -50.66
CA ILE A 743 -11.51 -25.37 -50.56
C ILE A 743 -11.03 -24.87 -51.92
N GLU A 744 -11.21 -25.66 -52.99
CA GLU A 744 -10.76 -25.34 -54.36
C GLU A 744 -11.69 -24.37 -55.09
N SER A 745 -12.90 -24.12 -54.59
CA SER A 745 -13.86 -23.19 -55.22
C SER A 745 -13.27 -21.78 -55.38
N ALA A 746 -13.39 -21.24 -56.60
CA ALA A 746 -12.92 -19.89 -56.97
C ALA A 746 -14.00 -18.80 -56.85
N SER A 747 -15.23 -19.15 -56.46
CA SER A 747 -16.36 -18.21 -56.43
C SER A 747 -17.29 -18.42 -55.22
N GLY A 748 -17.74 -17.32 -54.62
CA GLY A 748 -18.68 -17.32 -53.50
C GLY A 748 -18.02 -17.58 -52.14
N ARG A 749 -18.85 -17.64 -51.10
CA ARG A 749 -18.41 -17.97 -49.72
C ARG A 749 -18.09 -19.45 -49.62
N ARG A 750 -17.06 -19.78 -48.82
CA ARG A 750 -16.46 -21.12 -48.72
C ARG A 750 -16.58 -21.67 -47.31
N ARG A 751 -17.82 -21.88 -46.85
CA ARG A 751 -18.10 -22.38 -45.51
C ARG A 751 -18.93 -23.64 -45.53
N ALA A 752 -18.65 -24.55 -44.60
CA ALA A 752 -19.45 -25.75 -44.36
C ALA A 752 -19.27 -26.25 -42.92
N VAL A 753 -20.20 -27.10 -42.48
CA VAL A 753 -20.06 -27.88 -41.24
C VAL A 753 -19.77 -29.33 -41.61
N VAL A 754 -18.77 -29.94 -40.95
CA VAL A 754 -18.60 -31.39 -40.91
C VAL A 754 -19.25 -31.92 -39.64
N SER A 755 -20.28 -32.74 -39.83
CA SER A 755 -21.04 -33.37 -38.75
C SER A 755 -20.90 -34.88 -38.83
N LEU A 756 -20.16 -35.46 -37.90
CA LEU A 756 -20.07 -36.91 -37.68
C LEU A 756 -20.21 -37.19 -36.18
N PRO A 757 -20.73 -38.36 -35.76
CA PRO A 757 -20.80 -38.72 -34.35
C PRO A 757 -19.41 -38.78 -33.69
N THR A 758 -19.36 -38.70 -32.36
CA THR A 758 -18.12 -38.91 -31.59
C THR A 758 -17.60 -40.32 -31.88
N GLY A 759 -16.30 -40.45 -32.19
CA GLY A 759 -15.71 -41.70 -32.69
C GLY A 759 -15.69 -41.85 -34.22
N GLY A 760 -16.50 -41.11 -34.98
CA GLY A 760 -16.55 -41.19 -36.45
C GLY A 760 -15.35 -40.58 -37.20
N GLY A 761 -14.34 -40.07 -36.50
CA GLY A 761 -13.11 -39.55 -37.11
C GLY A 761 -13.18 -38.13 -37.70
N LYS A 762 -14.06 -37.25 -37.20
CA LYS A 762 -14.17 -35.82 -37.60
C LYS A 762 -12.82 -35.10 -37.71
N THR A 763 -12.03 -35.19 -36.65
CA THR A 763 -10.71 -34.53 -36.56
C THR A 763 -9.75 -35.14 -37.58
N ARG A 764 -9.74 -36.47 -37.74
CA ARG A 764 -8.85 -37.19 -38.65
C ARG A 764 -9.08 -36.82 -40.12
N VAL A 765 -10.34 -36.79 -40.57
CA VAL A 765 -10.69 -36.46 -41.97
C VAL A 765 -10.41 -34.99 -42.29
N THR A 766 -10.72 -34.08 -41.36
CA THR A 766 -10.48 -32.65 -41.55
C THR A 766 -8.99 -32.31 -41.57
N VAL A 767 -8.21 -32.91 -40.67
CA VAL A 767 -6.75 -32.75 -40.67
C VAL A 767 -6.14 -33.32 -41.96
N GLN A 768 -6.65 -34.44 -42.47
CA GLN A 768 -6.20 -34.97 -43.77
C GLN A 768 -6.46 -33.98 -44.89
N ALA A 769 -7.66 -33.40 -44.97
CA ALA A 769 -7.99 -32.36 -45.96
C ALA A 769 -7.06 -31.14 -45.84
N ALA A 770 -6.79 -30.67 -44.62
CA ALA A 770 -5.86 -29.57 -44.38
C ALA A 770 -4.43 -29.89 -44.87
N VAL A 771 -3.93 -31.09 -44.57
CA VAL A 771 -2.59 -31.53 -45.02
C VAL A 771 -2.54 -31.69 -46.53
N ASP A 772 -3.52 -32.36 -47.14
CA ASP A 772 -3.50 -32.73 -48.55
C ASP A 772 -3.84 -31.59 -49.51
N LEU A 773 -4.62 -30.59 -49.07
CA LEU A 773 -5.17 -29.54 -49.94
C LEU A 773 -4.59 -28.15 -49.66
N VAL A 774 -4.11 -27.89 -48.43
CA VAL A 774 -3.70 -26.53 -48.00
C VAL A 774 -2.22 -26.46 -47.66
N LEU A 775 -1.68 -27.47 -46.96
CA LEU A 775 -0.29 -27.43 -46.47
C LEU A 775 0.73 -27.94 -47.49
N LYS A 776 0.31 -28.42 -48.67
CA LYS A 776 1.21 -28.85 -49.74
C LYS A 776 1.86 -27.67 -50.49
N PRO A 777 3.02 -27.86 -51.14
CA PRO A 777 3.73 -26.81 -51.88
C PRO A 777 2.92 -26.17 -53.01
N GLU A 778 2.00 -26.91 -53.63
CA GLU A 778 1.17 -26.47 -54.76
C GLU A 778 0.11 -25.43 -54.34
N SER A 779 -0.15 -25.29 -53.04
CA SER A 779 -1.15 -24.39 -52.48
C SER A 779 -0.57 -22.99 -52.20
N GLY A 780 -1.31 -21.92 -52.55
CA GLY A 780 -0.83 -20.54 -52.42
C GLY A 780 -0.64 -20.03 -50.98
N LYS A 781 -1.56 -20.37 -50.06
CA LYS A 781 -1.52 -19.98 -48.63
C LYS A 781 -1.35 -21.23 -47.75
N ARG A 782 -0.11 -21.59 -47.41
CA ARG A 782 0.23 -22.83 -46.64
C ARG A 782 0.06 -22.69 -45.13
N SER A 783 -1.07 -22.18 -44.68
CA SER A 783 -1.36 -21.94 -43.26
C SER A 783 -2.76 -22.39 -42.85
N VAL A 784 -2.88 -22.98 -41.67
CA VAL A 784 -4.15 -23.41 -41.07
C VAL A 784 -4.31 -22.80 -39.70
N LEU A 785 -5.46 -22.21 -39.42
CA LEU A 785 -5.87 -21.76 -38.09
C LEU A 785 -6.95 -22.72 -37.55
N TRP A 786 -6.61 -23.50 -36.51
CA TRP A 786 -7.54 -24.39 -35.83
C TRP A 786 -7.96 -23.76 -34.50
N VAL A 787 -9.26 -23.55 -34.31
CA VAL A 787 -9.81 -22.90 -33.12
C VAL A 787 -10.65 -23.91 -32.35
N ALA A 788 -10.33 -24.10 -31.07
CA ALA A 788 -11.09 -24.97 -30.18
C ALA A 788 -11.45 -24.26 -28.86
N GLN A 789 -12.25 -24.90 -28.02
CA GLN A 789 -12.73 -24.29 -26.78
C GLN A 789 -11.85 -24.57 -25.57
N THR A 790 -11.31 -25.77 -25.48
CA THR A 790 -10.52 -26.24 -24.33
C THR A 790 -9.10 -26.59 -24.75
N ASP A 791 -8.19 -26.59 -23.78
CA ASP A 791 -6.79 -26.94 -23.97
C ASP A 791 -6.64 -28.40 -24.40
N GLU A 792 -7.54 -29.28 -23.95
CA GLU A 792 -7.59 -30.69 -24.33
C GLU A 792 -7.93 -30.87 -25.81
N LEU A 793 -8.96 -30.18 -26.32
CA LEU A 793 -9.33 -30.22 -27.75
C LEU A 793 -8.21 -29.64 -28.62
N CYS A 794 -7.55 -28.56 -28.15
CA CYS A 794 -6.38 -28.01 -28.82
C CYS A 794 -5.25 -29.05 -28.94
N GLU A 795 -4.95 -29.79 -27.88
CA GLU A 795 -3.92 -30.83 -27.95
C GLU A 795 -4.33 -32.01 -28.84
N GLN A 796 -5.60 -32.43 -28.81
CA GLN A 796 -6.10 -33.48 -29.72
C GLN A 796 -5.86 -33.10 -31.18
N ALA A 797 -6.08 -31.83 -31.55
CA ALA A 797 -5.76 -31.32 -32.87
C ALA A 797 -4.25 -31.40 -33.17
N VAL A 798 -3.38 -31.02 -32.23
CA VAL A 798 -1.91 -31.14 -32.42
C VAL A 798 -1.52 -32.58 -32.70
N GLN A 799 -2.02 -33.54 -31.92
CA GLN A 799 -1.69 -34.95 -32.09
C GLN A 799 -2.18 -35.47 -33.44
N ALA A 800 -3.38 -35.06 -33.86
CA ALA A 800 -3.91 -35.40 -35.17
C ALA A 800 -3.04 -34.83 -36.31
N PHE A 801 -2.66 -33.54 -36.25
CA PHE A 801 -1.76 -32.94 -37.24
C PHE A 801 -0.40 -33.63 -37.28
N ARG A 802 0.18 -33.93 -36.12
CA ARG A 802 1.45 -34.66 -36.01
C ARG A 802 1.36 -36.03 -36.67
N GLN A 803 0.33 -36.80 -36.33
CA GLN A 803 0.12 -38.13 -36.89
C GLN A 803 -0.10 -38.08 -38.41
N VAL A 804 -0.95 -37.18 -38.90
CA VAL A 804 -1.23 -37.11 -40.35
C VAL A 804 -0.02 -36.57 -41.13
N TRP A 805 0.69 -35.56 -40.62
CA TRP A 805 1.88 -35.03 -41.28
C TRP A 805 3.01 -36.04 -41.37
N LEU A 806 3.25 -36.81 -40.30
CA LEU A 806 4.18 -37.95 -40.28
C LEU A 806 3.86 -39.03 -41.31
N ASN A 807 2.72 -38.98 -42.00
CA ASN A 807 2.34 -40.03 -42.94
C ASN A 807 1.96 -39.51 -44.34
N ARG A 808 1.54 -38.25 -44.45
CA ARG A 808 1.06 -37.65 -45.72
C ARG A 808 1.66 -36.28 -46.02
N GLY A 809 2.53 -35.75 -45.16
CA GLY A 809 3.21 -34.48 -45.37
C GLY A 809 4.09 -34.51 -46.63
N ALA A 810 4.34 -33.33 -47.21
CA ALA A 810 5.19 -33.23 -48.39
C ALA A 810 6.65 -33.57 -48.04
N GLU A 811 7.32 -34.33 -48.91
CA GLU A 811 8.70 -34.78 -48.69
C GLU A 811 9.65 -33.60 -48.45
N ARG A 812 10.60 -33.80 -47.51
CA ARG A 812 11.63 -32.79 -47.16
C ARG A 812 11.04 -31.43 -46.72
N THR A 813 9.82 -31.44 -46.17
CA THR A 813 9.23 -30.25 -45.55
C THR A 813 8.82 -30.52 -44.11
N ASP A 814 9.17 -29.58 -43.22
CA ASP A 814 8.81 -29.65 -41.82
C ASP A 814 7.55 -28.82 -41.55
N LEU A 815 6.56 -29.45 -40.91
CA LEU A 815 5.38 -28.74 -40.41
C LEU A 815 5.74 -28.01 -39.12
N ARG A 816 5.47 -26.70 -39.09
CA ARG A 816 5.47 -25.92 -37.86
C ARG A 816 4.10 -26.01 -37.21
N ILE A 817 4.01 -26.62 -36.02
CA ILE A 817 2.79 -26.63 -35.21
C ILE A 817 2.95 -25.65 -34.05
N ILE A 818 2.03 -24.71 -33.92
CA ILE A 818 2.04 -23.65 -32.91
C ILE A 818 0.94 -23.92 -31.89
N ARG A 819 1.31 -23.99 -30.61
CA ARG A 819 0.36 -24.11 -29.49
C ARG A 819 -0.02 -22.73 -28.95
N PHE A 820 -1.17 -22.20 -29.38
CA PHE A 820 -1.64 -20.86 -29.03
C PHE A 820 -2.79 -20.85 -28.00
N TRP A 821 -2.57 -21.51 -26.87
CA TRP A 821 -3.44 -21.49 -25.68
C TRP A 821 -2.60 -21.59 -24.40
N GLY A 822 -3.19 -21.84 -23.22
CA GLY A 822 -2.44 -22.14 -21.99
C GLY A 822 -1.45 -21.05 -21.52
N GLY A 823 -1.65 -19.79 -21.95
CA GLY A 823 -0.74 -18.69 -21.66
C GLY A 823 0.62 -18.75 -22.38
N HIS A 824 0.70 -19.42 -23.53
CA HIS A 824 1.85 -19.30 -24.44
C HIS A 824 1.96 -17.88 -25.02
N ARG A 825 3.16 -17.44 -25.39
CA ARG A 825 3.40 -16.09 -25.96
C ARG A 825 2.86 -15.99 -27.40
N ASN A 826 2.81 -14.78 -27.95
CA ASN A 826 2.45 -14.60 -29.36
C ASN A 826 3.48 -15.31 -30.26
N PRO A 827 3.05 -16.13 -31.22
CA PRO A 827 3.97 -16.79 -32.12
C PRO A 827 4.62 -15.77 -33.06
N SER A 828 5.89 -16.02 -33.40
CA SER A 828 6.58 -15.26 -34.44
C SER A 828 5.95 -15.56 -35.82
N PRO A 829 5.94 -14.58 -36.74
CA PRO A 829 5.50 -14.79 -38.12
C PRO A 829 6.26 -15.95 -38.78
N SER A 830 5.55 -16.81 -39.50
CA SER A 830 6.19 -17.89 -40.26
C SER A 830 6.99 -17.37 -41.44
N THR A 831 8.11 -18.03 -41.74
CA THR A 831 8.87 -17.80 -42.98
C THR A 831 7.99 -18.08 -44.20
N ALA A 832 8.06 -17.21 -45.21
CA ALA A 832 7.26 -17.34 -46.43
C ALA A 832 7.40 -18.73 -47.06
N GLY A 833 6.26 -19.39 -47.32
CA GLY A 833 6.20 -20.73 -47.93
C GLY A 833 6.36 -21.92 -46.99
N ARG A 834 6.64 -21.73 -45.69
CA ARG A 834 6.70 -22.83 -44.70
C ARG A 834 5.29 -23.29 -44.27
N PRO A 835 4.96 -24.59 -44.33
CA PRO A 835 3.67 -25.09 -43.87
C PRO A 835 3.52 -24.86 -42.37
N THR A 836 2.44 -24.18 -41.98
CA THR A 836 2.22 -23.75 -40.60
C THR A 836 0.80 -24.06 -40.14
N VAL A 837 0.67 -24.67 -38.97
CA VAL A 837 -0.62 -24.89 -38.30
C VAL A 837 -0.57 -24.15 -36.96
N ALA A 838 -1.47 -23.18 -36.79
CA ALA A 838 -1.70 -22.52 -35.51
C ALA A 838 -2.98 -23.07 -34.89
N ILE A 839 -2.85 -23.72 -33.73
CA ILE A 839 -3.99 -24.21 -32.96
C ILE A 839 -4.18 -23.28 -31.76
N ALA A 840 -5.39 -22.76 -31.57
CA ALA A 840 -5.67 -21.73 -30.58
C ALA A 840 -6.97 -22.00 -29.82
N SER A 841 -7.00 -21.62 -28.54
CA SER A 841 -8.28 -21.52 -27.84
C SER A 841 -8.99 -20.23 -28.23
N ILE A 842 -10.32 -20.28 -28.38
CA ILE A 842 -11.14 -19.11 -28.74
C ILE A 842 -10.93 -17.93 -27.77
N GLN A 843 -10.68 -18.22 -26.49
CA GLN A 843 -10.38 -17.23 -25.45
C GLN A 843 -9.01 -16.55 -25.68
N THR A 844 -7.97 -17.35 -25.95
CA THR A 844 -6.62 -16.82 -26.19
C THR A 844 -6.59 -15.96 -27.44
N LEU A 845 -7.28 -16.40 -28.50
CA LEU A 845 -7.39 -15.65 -29.74
C LEU A 845 -8.08 -14.30 -29.50
N ASN A 846 -9.29 -14.29 -28.92
CA ASN A 846 -10.05 -13.04 -28.71
C ASN A 846 -9.35 -12.03 -27.80
N SER A 847 -8.66 -12.48 -26.76
CA SER A 847 -7.93 -11.57 -25.86
C SER A 847 -6.70 -10.88 -26.51
N ARG A 848 -6.29 -11.36 -27.70
CA ARG A 848 -5.06 -10.93 -28.38
C ARG A 848 -5.28 -10.42 -29.80
N ILE A 849 -6.48 -10.59 -30.37
CA ILE A 849 -6.88 -9.92 -31.61
C ILE A 849 -6.61 -8.41 -31.49
N GLY A 850 -5.92 -7.84 -32.47
CA GLY A 850 -5.53 -6.42 -32.50
C GLY A 850 -4.23 -6.06 -31.78
N ARG A 851 -3.52 -7.03 -31.15
CA ARG A 851 -2.16 -6.82 -30.64
C ARG A 851 -1.12 -7.03 -31.74
N GLU A 852 -0.01 -6.29 -31.66
CA GLU A 852 1.09 -6.39 -32.62
C GLU A 852 1.63 -7.83 -32.75
N GLY A 853 1.93 -8.23 -34.00
CA GLY A 853 2.58 -9.51 -34.32
C GLY A 853 1.64 -10.67 -34.67
N LEU A 854 0.31 -10.48 -34.64
CA LEU A 854 -0.66 -11.53 -34.99
C LEU A 854 -1.33 -11.34 -36.37
N ASP A 855 -1.09 -10.22 -37.07
CA ASP A 855 -1.75 -9.89 -38.34
C ASP A 855 -1.52 -10.94 -39.45
N TRP A 856 -0.43 -11.70 -39.38
CA TRP A 856 -0.17 -12.78 -40.34
C TRP A 856 -1.13 -13.98 -40.19
N LEU A 857 -1.82 -14.11 -39.04
CA LEU A 857 -2.81 -15.15 -38.78
C LEU A 857 -4.24 -14.75 -39.21
N SER A 858 -4.49 -13.50 -39.62
CA SER A 858 -5.83 -13.06 -40.04
C SER A 858 -6.21 -13.49 -41.46
N HIS A 859 -5.25 -13.98 -42.25
CA HIS A 859 -5.45 -14.43 -43.63
C HIS A 859 -4.91 -15.86 -43.87
N PRO A 860 -5.36 -16.88 -43.11
CA PRO A 860 -4.88 -18.25 -43.28
C PRO A 860 -5.38 -18.88 -44.59
N GLY A 861 -4.77 -19.98 -45.02
CA GLY A 861 -5.28 -20.81 -46.12
C GLY A 861 -6.53 -21.63 -45.77
N LEU A 862 -6.73 -21.91 -44.48
CA LEU A 862 -7.92 -22.61 -43.96
C LEU A 862 -8.18 -22.24 -42.50
N VAL A 863 -9.44 -22.10 -42.13
CA VAL A 863 -9.89 -21.96 -40.75
C VAL A 863 -10.74 -23.17 -40.36
N VAL A 864 -10.41 -23.81 -39.25
CA VAL A 864 -11.23 -24.88 -38.65
C VAL A 864 -11.73 -24.42 -37.30
N VAL A 865 -13.02 -24.55 -37.05
CA VAL A 865 -13.67 -24.25 -35.77
C VAL A 865 -14.20 -25.55 -35.17
N ASP A 866 -13.53 -26.04 -34.13
CA ASP A 866 -13.95 -27.21 -33.37
C ASP A 866 -15.09 -26.86 -32.40
N GLU A 867 -16.03 -27.77 -32.23
CA GLU A 867 -17.31 -27.54 -31.55
C GLU A 867 -18.05 -26.30 -32.05
N CYS A 868 -18.25 -26.24 -33.36
CA CYS A 868 -18.82 -25.10 -34.07
C CYS A 868 -20.27 -24.78 -33.72
N HIS A 869 -20.96 -25.65 -32.97
CA HIS A 869 -22.29 -25.36 -32.43
C HIS A 869 -22.29 -24.16 -31.46
N HIS A 870 -21.12 -23.72 -30.99
CA HIS A 870 -20.95 -22.46 -30.25
C HIS A 870 -20.58 -21.25 -31.13
N ALA A 871 -20.50 -21.40 -32.45
CA ALA A 871 -20.01 -20.36 -33.35
C ALA A 871 -20.89 -19.09 -33.39
N LEU A 872 -22.04 -19.06 -32.73
CA LEU A 872 -22.90 -17.87 -32.60
C LEU A 872 -22.45 -16.87 -31.52
N THR A 873 -21.53 -17.24 -30.62
CA THR A 873 -21.14 -16.34 -29.52
C THR A 873 -20.44 -15.06 -30.01
N PRO A 874 -20.45 -13.98 -29.21
CA PRO A 874 -19.73 -12.74 -29.55
C PRO A 874 -18.24 -12.95 -29.84
N SER A 875 -17.61 -13.90 -29.14
CA SER A 875 -16.20 -14.28 -29.33
C SER A 875 -15.92 -14.81 -30.74
N TYR A 876 -16.81 -15.64 -31.28
CA TYR A 876 -16.66 -16.11 -32.67
C TYR A 876 -16.99 -15.01 -33.68
N THR A 877 -17.88 -14.07 -33.34
CA THR A 877 -18.18 -12.91 -34.19
C THR A 877 -16.98 -11.96 -34.27
N GLY A 878 -16.25 -11.75 -33.16
CA GLY A 878 -14.99 -11.01 -33.15
C GLY A 878 -13.92 -11.66 -34.03
N LEU A 879 -13.76 -12.98 -33.95
CA LEU A 879 -12.85 -13.75 -34.81
C LEU A 879 -13.17 -13.57 -36.30
N LEU A 880 -14.43 -13.75 -36.71
CA LEU A 880 -14.82 -13.58 -38.12
C LEU A 880 -14.58 -12.15 -38.62
N LYS A 881 -14.86 -11.14 -37.79
CA LYS A 881 -14.56 -9.74 -38.11
C LYS A 881 -13.07 -9.50 -38.34
N TRP A 882 -12.22 -10.08 -37.49
CA TRP A 882 -10.77 -9.94 -37.59
C TRP A 882 -10.19 -10.58 -38.85
N MET A 883 -10.81 -11.63 -39.37
CA MET A 883 -10.44 -12.27 -40.65
C MET A 883 -11.11 -11.64 -41.88
N ASP A 884 -11.74 -10.48 -41.72
CA ASP A 884 -12.52 -9.80 -42.77
C ASP A 884 -13.65 -10.66 -43.39
N ALA A 885 -14.12 -11.65 -42.62
CA ALA A 885 -15.06 -12.69 -43.04
C ALA A 885 -16.49 -12.37 -42.56
N GLU A 886 -16.94 -11.12 -42.69
CA GLU A 886 -18.33 -10.73 -42.41
C GLU A 886 -19.26 -11.06 -43.58
N ALA A 887 -20.56 -11.21 -43.31
CA ALA A 887 -21.54 -11.38 -44.38
C ALA A 887 -21.58 -10.11 -45.26
N PRO A 888 -21.53 -10.25 -46.60
CA PRO A 888 -21.57 -9.09 -47.50
C PRO A 888 -22.86 -8.28 -47.31
N ARG A 889 -22.76 -6.95 -47.32
CA ARG A 889 -23.96 -6.09 -47.44
C ARG A 889 -24.49 -6.20 -48.87
N ALA A 890 -25.80 -6.22 -49.05
CA ALA A 890 -26.42 -6.27 -50.37
C ALA A 890 -25.84 -5.15 -51.28
N GLY A 891 -25.28 -5.55 -52.43
CA GLY A 891 -24.64 -4.62 -53.38
C GLY A 891 -23.12 -4.41 -53.22
N THR A 892 -22.44 -5.10 -52.30
CA THR A 892 -20.97 -5.06 -52.18
C THR A 892 -20.28 -6.28 -52.80
N THR A 893 -19.08 -6.10 -53.36
CA THR A 893 -18.25 -7.20 -53.87
C THR A 893 -17.90 -8.17 -52.74
N ALA A 894 -17.94 -9.47 -53.01
CA ALA A 894 -17.54 -10.50 -52.05
C ALA A 894 -16.06 -10.31 -51.68
N ARG A 895 -15.78 -10.30 -50.37
CA ARG A 895 -14.41 -10.21 -49.82
C ARG A 895 -13.70 -11.56 -50.00
N ASP A 896 -12.36 -11.53 -50.14
CA ASP A 896 -11.52 -12.76 -50.24
C ASP A 896 -11.39 -13.42 -48.86
N GLU A 897 -12.47 -14.03 -48.36
CA GLU A 897 -12.47 -14.77 -47.10
C GLU A 897 -11.80 -16.14 -47.23
N PRO A 898 -11.04 -16.62 -46.22
CA PRO A 898 -10.50 -17.97 -46.23
C PRO A 898 -11.62 -19.02 -46.15
N PRO A 899 -11.42 -20.26 -46.63
CA PRO A 899 -12.33 -21.36 -46.36
C PRO A 899 -12.50 -21.58 -44.84
N ILE A 900 -13.74 -21.76 -44.38
CA ILE A 900 -14.07 -21.96 -42.95
C ILE A 900 -14.85 -23.26 -42.76
N ILE A 901 -14.29 -24.19 -42.01
CA ILE A 901 -14.90 -25.48 -41.69
C ILE A 901 -15.31 -25.48 -40.22
N GLY A 902 -16.59 -25.72 -39.92
CA GLY A 902 -17.05 -26.03 -38.56
C GLY A 902 -17.06 -27.53 -38.31
N LEU A 903 -16.60 -27.99 -37.15
CA LEU A 903 -16.71 -29.38 -36.71
C LEU A 903 -17.69 -29.47 -35.54
N SER A 904 -18.65 -30.39 -35.58
CA SER A 904 -19.51 -30.68 -34.43
C SER A 904 -20.05 -32.10 -34.50
N ALA A 905 -20.22 -32.76 -33.35
CA ALA A 905 -21.01 -33.99 -33.29
C ALA A 905 -22.52 -33.71 -33.23
N THR A 906 -22.88 -32.56 -32.67
CA THR A 906 -24.24 -32.11 -32.40
C THR A 906 -24.39 -30.69 -32.94
N PRO A 907 -24.62 -30.53 -34.25
CA PRO A 907 -24.59 -29.22 -34.90
C PRO A 907 -25.91 -28.45 -34.73
N PHE A 908 -26.48 -28.51 -33.52
CA PHE A 908 -27.72 -27.84 -33.10
C PHE A 908 -27.47 -27.18 -31.73
N ARG A 909 -28.20 -26.11 -31.45
CA ARG A 909 -28.26 -25.47 -30.13
C ARG A 909 -29.62 -25.73 -29.50
N GLY A 910 -29.64 -26.66 -28.54
CA GLY A 910 -30.85 -27.05 -27.82
C GLY A 910 -31.86 -27.83 -28.69
N ALA A 911 -32.85 -28.43 -28.04
CA ALA A 911 -33.86 -29.25 -28.71
C ALA A 911 -34.96 -28.44 -29.43
N ASN A 912 -35.15 -27.16 -29.09
CA ASN A 912 -36.36 -26.38 -29.44
C ASN A 912 -36.11 -24.96 -30.00
N ASP A 913 -34.88 -24.55 -30.30
CA ASP A 913 -34.60 -23.18 -30.77
C ASP A 913 -34.30 -23.12 -32.29
N ASP A 914 -35.38 -23.19 -33.09
CA ASP A 914 -35.32 -23.16 -34.56
C ASP A 914 -34.63 -21.90 -35.10
N GLU A 915 -34.72 -20.77 -34.38
CA GLU A 915 -34.13 -19.51 -34.82
C GLU A 915 -32.60 -19.51 -34.67
N GLU A 916 -32.07 -19.98 -33.53
CA GLU A 916 -30.63 -20.13 -33.34
C GLU A 916 -30.03 -21.18 -34.30
N ASN A 917 -30.72 -22.31 -34.49
CA ASN A 917 -30.30 -23.33 -35.45
C ASN A 917 -30.24 -22.79 -36.89
N LEU A 918 -31.24 -22.00 -37.30
CA LEU A 918 -31.25 -21.36 -38.62
C LEU A 918 -30.13 -20.32 -38.76
N ARG A 919 -29.82 -19.57 -37.70
CA ARG A 919 -28.70 -18.61 -37.67
C ARG A 919 -27.36 -19.33 -37.78
N LEU A 920 -27.18 -20.45 -37.09
CA LEU A 920 -25.98 -21.29 -37.18
C LEU A 920 -25.81 -21.85 -38.59
N ALA A 921 -26.87 -22.39 -39.18
CA ALA A 921 -26.86 -22.90 -40.55
C ALA A 921 -26.49 -21.79 -41.57
N LYS A 922 -27.08 -20.60 -41.45
CA LYS A 922 -26.73 -19.44 -42.29
C LYS A 922 -25.27 -19.00 -42.12
N ARG A 923 -24.68 -19.18 -40.94
CA ARG A 923 -23.29 -18.80 -40.67
C ARG A 923 -22.26 -19.65 -41.43
N PHE A 924 -22.64 -20.89 -41.76
CA PHE A 924 -21.87 -21.84 -42.55
C PHE A 924 -22.52 -22.13 -43.93
N ASP A 925 -23.19 -21.13 -44.51
CA ASP A 925 -23.79 -21.17 -45.85
C ASP A 925 -24.77 -22.33 -46.12
N GLN A 926 -25.38 -22.88 -45.07
CA GLN A 926 -26.30 -24.02 -45.15
C GLN A 926 -25.69 -25.26 -45.84
N ARG A 927 -24.35 -25.41 -45.76
CA ARG A 927 -23.64 -26.56 -46.30
C ARG A 927 -23.24 -27.52 -45.18
N TRP A 928 -23.70 -28.76 -45.26
CA TRP A 928 -23.37 -29.84 -44.32
C TRP A 928 -22.68 -31.00 -45.02
N LEU A 929 -21.70 -31.60 -44.35
CA LEU A 929 -20.95 -32.76 -44.84
C LEU A 929 -20.92 -33.86 -43.76
N PRO A 930 -21.29 -35.12 -44.08
CA PRO A 930 -21.95 -35.55 -45.33
C PRO A 930 -23.37 -35.00 -45.45
N ALA A 931 -23.92 -34.95 -46.66
CA ALA A 931 -25.24 -34.39 -46.94
C ALA A 931 -26.40 -35.21 -46.34
N ASP A 932 -26.25 -36.53 -46.28
CA ASP A 932 -27.22 -37.42 -45.62
C ASP A 932 -26.84 -37.61 -44.14
N GLN A 933 -27.48 -36.83 -43.26
CA GLN A 933 -27.31 -36.95 -41.81
C GLN A 933 -28.31 -37.93 -41.17
N GLN A 934 -29.44 -38.19 -41.83
CA GLN A 934 -30.55 -38.93 -41.22
C GLN A 934 -30.23 -40.42 -41.08
N SER A 935 -29.56 -41.00 -42.07
CA SER A 935 -29.16 -42.41 -42.06
C SER A 935 -27.80 -42.67 -41.40
N LEU A 936 -27.02 -41.62 -41.10
CA LEU A 936 -25.61 -41.72 -40.71
C LEU A 936 -25.40 -42.51 -39.42
N HIS A 937 -26.18 -42.25 -38.37
CA HIS A 937 -26.02 -42.94 -37.09
C HIS A 937 -26.34 -44.44 -37.19
N GLU A 938 -27.44 -44.78 -37.86
CA GLU A 938 -27.86 -46.17 -38.10
C GLU A 938 -26.84 -46.93 -38.96
N ASN A 939 -26.30 -46.28 -39.99
CA ASN A 939 -25.28 -46.84 -40.86
C ASN A 939 -23.96 -47.11 -40.10
N LEU A 940 -23.50 -46.17 -39.27
CA LEU A 940 -22.25 -46.35 -38.52
C LEU A 940 -22.36 -47.40 -37.42
N THR A 941 -23.52 -47.51 -36.75
CA THR A 941 -23.76 -48.56 -35.77
C THR A 941 -23.88 -49.94 -36.43
N SER A 942 -24.60 -50.07 -37.55
CA SER A 942 -24.74 -51.35 -38.27
C SER A 942 -23.42 -51.84 -38.89
N GLN A 943 -22.50 -50.94 -39.23
CA GLN A 943 -21.15 -51.26 -39.69
C GLN A 943 -20.17 -51.58 -38.56
N GLY A 944 -20.60 -51.53 -37.29
CA GLY A 944 -19.76 -51.80 -36.12
C GLY A 944 -18.71 -50.72 -35.83
N ILE A 945 -18.89 -49.51 -36.38
CA ILE A 945 -18.01 -48.36 -36.15
C ILE A 945 -18.36 -47.66 -34.84
N LEU A 946 -19.65 -47.66 -34.45
CA LEU A 946 -20.13 -47.19 -33.14
C LEU A 946 -20.60 -48.38 -32.28
N ALA A 947 -20.41 -48.26 -30.96
CA ALA A 947 -20.91 -49.24 -30.00
C ALA A 947 -22.43 -49.11 -29.80
N ILE A 948 -23.07 -50.23 -29.44
CA ILE A 948 -24.48 -50.26 -29.06
C ILE A 948 -24.60 -49.87 -27.58
N ALA A 949 -25.38 -48.84 -27.27
CA ALA A 949 -25.60 -48.40 -25.89
C ALA A 949 -26.73 -49.21 -25.24
N GLU A 950 -26.41 -49.87 -24.11
CA GLU A 950 -27.40 -50.51 -23.24
C GLU A 950 -27.65 -49.63 -22.02
N HIS A 951 -28.92 -49.35 -21.71
CA HIS A 951 -29.31 -48.48 -20.61
C HIS A 951 -30.04 -49.27 -19.53
N GLU A 952 -29.48 -49.30 -18.33
CA GLU A 952 -30.10 -49.89 -17.13
C GLU A 952 -30.37 -48.82 -16.07
N ALA A 953 -31.60 -48.75 -15.57
CA ALA A 953 -32.00 -47.78 -14.57
C ALA A 953 -31.95 -48.39 -13.16
N LEU A 954 -31.10 -47.83 -12.28
CA LEU A 954 -31.02 -48.20 -10.87
C LEU A 954 -32.12 -47.52 -10.05
N ARG A 955 -32.84 -48.27 -9.21
CA ARG A 955 -33.83 -47.72 -8.28
C ARG A 955 -33.15 -47.18 -7.03
N SER A 956 -33.03 -45.87 -6.91
CA SER A 956 -32.44 -45.22 -5.73
C SER A 956 -33.29 -45.43 -4.47
N PRO A 957 -32.70 -45.77 -3.30
CA PRO A 957 -33.41 -45.81 -2.02
C PRO A 957 -33.73 -44.41 -1.46
N SER A 958 -33.16 -43.36 -2.07
CA SER A 958 -33.28 -41.98 -1.59
C SER A 958 -34.70 -41.47 -1.48
N LYS A 959 -35.00 -40.84 -0.34
CA LYS A 959 -36.26 -40.11 -0.12
C LYS A 959 -35.99 -38.62 -0.21
N LEU A 960 -36.45 -38.01 -1.30
CA LEU A 960 -36.34 -36.56 -1.48
C LEU A 960 -37.32 -35.81 -0.53
N PRO A 961 -36.91 -34.66 0.04
CA PRO A 961 -37.80 -33.86 0.86
C PRO A 961 -39.05 -33.39 0.07
N PRO A 962 -40.27 -33.43 0.65
CA PRO A 962 -41.48 -33.00 -0.04
C PRO A 962 -41.39 -31.57 -0.60
N ALA A 963 -40.77 -30.65 0.14
CA ALA A 963 -40.55 -29.28 -0.29
C ALA A 963 -39.62 -29.17 -1.52
N LEU A 964 -38.64 -30.08 -1.65
CA LEU A 964 -37.76 -30.12 -2.81
C LEU A 964 -38.51 -30.65 -4.04
N ILE A 965 -39.34 -31.68 -3.85
CA ILE A 965 -40.21 -32.22 -4.91
C ILE A 965 -41.19 -31.15 -5.41
N GLU A 966 -41.82 -30.39 -4.51
CA GLU A 966 -42.74 -29.31 -4.86
C GLU A 966 -42.04 -28.21 -5.67
N ARG A 967 -40.84 -27.78 -5.24
CA ARG A 967 -40.02 -26.80 -5.96
C ARG A 967 -39.57 -27.29 -7.33
N MET A 968 -39.20 -28.58 -7.46
CA MET A 968 -38.88 -29.18 -8.76
C MET A 968 -40.09 -29.16 -9.70
N GLY A 969 -41.29 -29.46 -9.19
CA GLY A 969 -42.53 -29.37 -9.97
C GLY A 969 -42.84 -27.94 -10.43
N ALA A 970 -42.66 -26.96 -9.54
CA ALA A 970 -42.95 -25.55 -9.79
C ALA A 970 -41.96 -24.86 -10.74
N HIS A 971 -40.74 -25.39 -10.87
CA HIS A 971 -39.65 -24.82 -11.68
C HIS A 971 -39.28 -25.68 -12.90
N SER A 972 -40.17 -26.56 -13.36
CA SER A 972 -39.95 -27.42 -14.53
C SER A 972 -39.63 -26.65 -15.83
N ASP A 973 -40.10 -25.40 -15.94
CA ASP A 973 -39.84 -24.49 -17.08
C ASP A 973 -38.93 -23.30 -16.72
N ALA A 974 -38.31 -23.29 -15.54
CA ALA A 974 -37.51 -22.14 -15.07
C ALA A 974 -36.07 -22.20 -15.59
N GLU A 975 -35.62 -21.15 -16.29
CA GLU A 975 -34.21 -20.97 -16.67
C GLU A 975 -33.46 -20.05 -15.70
N GLY A 976 -32.15 -20.26 -15.55
CA GLY A 976 -31.24 -19.39 -14.80
C GLY A 976 -30.95 -19.81 -13.36
N ILE A 977 -30.46 -18.86 -12.56
CA ILE A 977 -29.83 -19.07 -11.23
C ILE A 977 -30.71 -19.85 -10.24
N GLN A 978 -32.04 -19.72 -10.33
CA GLN A 978 -32.96 -20.43 -9.44
C GLN A 978 -32.97 -21.94 -9.68
N LEU A 979 -32.90 -22.37 -10.95
CA LEU A 979 -32.78 -23.77 -11.32
C LEU A 979 -31.39 -24.31 -10.94
N GLU A 980 -30.34 -23.53 -11.18
CA GLU A 980 -28.96 -23.90 -10.79
C GLU A 980 -28.85 -24.16 -9.28
N ASN A 981 -29.36 -23.24 -8.46
CA ASN A 981 -29.37 -23.40 -6.99
C ASN A 981 -30.18 -24.62 -6.54
N LEU A 982 -31.33 -24.89 -7.19
CA LEU A 982 -32.16 -26.06 -6.88
C LEU A 982 -31.44 -27.37 -7.23
N LEU A 983 -30.75 -27.42 -8.38
CA LEU A 983 -29.96 -28.57 -8.80
C LEU A 983 -28.74 -28.79 -7.90
N GLU A 984 -28.08 -27.72 -7.44
CA GLU A 984 -27.00 -27.83 -6.44
C GLU A 984 -27.49 -28.38 -5.10
N GLU A 985 -28.65 -27.92 -4.62
CA GLU A 985 -29.28 -28.42 -3.39
C GLU A 985 -29.66 -29.91 -3.52
N LEU A 986 -30.25 -30.30 -4.65
CA LEU A 986 -30.56 -31.69 -4.96
C LEU A 986 -29.31 -32.56 -5.03
N ASN A 987 -28.25 -32.10 -5.71
CA ASN A 987 -27.00 -32.82 -5.84
C ASN A 987 -26.32 -33.03 -4.48
N ARG A 988 -26.38 -32.04 -3.59
CA ARG A 988 -25.87 -32.18 -2.22
C ARG A 988 -26.67 -33.21 -1.43
N TRP A 989 -28.00 -33.13 -1.48
CA TRP A 989 -28.87 -34.09 -0.79
C TRP A 989 -28.64 -35.53 -1.24
N LEU A 990 -28.49 -35.76 -2.55
CA LEU A 990 -28.22 -37.08 -3.12
C LEU A 990 -26.78 -37.57 -2.87
N ALA A 991 -25.84 -36.67 -2.64
CA ALA A 991 -24.46 -37.02 -2.29
C ALA A 991 -24.33 -37.46 -0.83
N ASP A 992 -25.13 -36.89 0.07
CA ASP A 992 -25.09 -37.20 1.51
C ASP A 992 -25.91 -38.46 1.89
N ASP A 993 -26.54 -39.13 0.91
CA ASP A 993 -27.37 -40.32 1.13
C ASP A 993 -26.53 -41.59 1.12
N ASP A 994 -26.19 -42.08 2.32
CA ASP A 994 -25.36 -43.27 2.52
C ASP A 994 -25.94 -44.56 1.94
N ASP A 995 -27.27 -44.74 1.97
CA ASP A 995 -27.91 -45.95 1.42
C ASP A 995 -27.82 -45.95 -0.10
N ARG A 996 -28.00 -44.78 -0.73
CA ARG A 996 -27.77 -44.61 -2.16
C ARG A 996 -26.30 -44.83 -2.52
N ASN A 997 -25.38 -44.24 -1.77
CA ASN A 997 -23.95 -44.38 -2.05
C ASN A 997 -23.51 -45.83 -1.93
N ARG A 998 -24.02 -46.58 -0.93
CA ARG A 998 -23.78 -48.02 -0.83
C ARG A 998 -24.30 -48.77 -2.06
N LEU A 999 -25.53 -48.52 -2.50
CA LEU A 999 -26.07 -49.13 -3.73
C LEU A 999 -25.16 -48.86 -4.95
N LEU A 1000 -24.65 -47.63 -5.11
CA LEU A 1000 -23.76 -47.27 -6.21
C LEU A 1000 -22.41 -47.99 -6.12
N ILE A 1001 -21.81 -48.10 -4.94
CA ILE A 1001 -20.58 -48.87 -4.71
C ILE A 1001 -20.81 -50.34 -5.03
N ASP A 1002 -21.84 -50.97 -4.45
CA ASP A 1002 -22.14 -52.39 -4.63
C ASP A 1002 -22.34 -52.71 -6.12
N THR A 1003 -23.05 -51.84 -6.85
CA THR A 1003 -23.25 -51.98 -8.30
C THR A 1003 -21.94 -51.93 -9.08
N ILE A 1004 -21.02 -51.03 -8.70
CA ILE A 1004 -19.70 -50.92 -9.34
C ILE A 1004 -18.83 -52.13 -9.00
N VAL A 1005 -18.87 -52.61 -7.75
CA VAL A 1005 -18.11 -53.78 -7.28
C VAL A 1005 -18.55 -55.06 -7.98
N GLU A 1006 -19.85 -55.22 -8.24
CA GLU A 1006 -20.42 -56.38 -8.94
C GLU A 1006 -20.26 -56.29 -10.47
N CYS A 1007 -19.89 -55.12 -11.00
CA CYS A 1007 -19.75 -54.89 -12.43
C CYS A 1007 -18.56 -55.67 -13.03
N GLN A 1008 -18.78 -56.34 -14.16
CA GLN A 1008 -17.71 -57.09 -14.87
C GLN A 1008 -16.97 -56.26 -15.93
N GLN A 1009 -17.23 -54.96 -16.02
CA GLN A 1009 -16.59 -54.09 -17.01
C GLN A 1009 -15.18 -53.71 -16.56
N GLU A 1010 -14.21 -53.73 -17.48
CA GLU A 1010 -12.80 -53.42 -17.19
C GLU A 1010 -12.52 -51.92 -17.01
N SER A 1011 -13.42 -51.04 -17.47
CA SER A 1011 -13.26 -49.59 -17.41
C SER A 1011 -14.59 -48.91 -17.16
N ILE A 1012 -14.66 -48.11 -16.09
CA ILE A 1012 -15.90 -47.46 -15.64
C ILE A 1012 -15.66 -45.95 -15.54
N LEU A 1013 -16.51 -45.17 -16.23
CA LEU A 1013 -16.57 -43.73 -16.06
C LEU A 1013 -17.75 -43.38 -15.15
N PHE A 1014 -17.46 -42.96 -13.92
CA PHE A 1014 -18.48 -42.66 -12.93
C PHE A 1014 -18.70 -41.15 -12.78
N PHE A 1015 -19.88 -40.67 -13.19
CA PHE A 1015 -20.30 -39.28 -13.01
C PHE A 1015 -21.00 -39.11 -11.66
N THR A 1016 -20.43 -38.28 -10.80
CA THR A 1016 -20.96 -38.01 -9.45
C THR A 1016 -21.66 -36.65 -9.36
N ASN A 1017 -22.37 -36.44 -8.25
CA ASN A 1017 -23.16 -35.23 -8.01
C ASN A 1017 -22.34 -33.98 -7.67
N SER A 1018 -21.11 -34.13 -7.15
CA SER A 1018 -20.23 -33.03 -6.77
C SER A 1018 -18.76 -33.47 -6.69
N VAL A 1019 -17.83 -32.52 -6.60
CA VAL A 1019 -16.40 -32.82 -6.44
C VAL A 1019 -16.13 -33.59 -5.13
N GLN A 1020 -16.75 -33.18 -4.02
CA GLN A 1020 -16.61 -33.87 -2.73
C GLN A 1020 -17.17 -35.29 -2.81
N HIS A 1021 -18.31 -35.47 -3.47
CA HIS A 1021 -18.90 -36.79 -3.68
C HIS A 1021 -18.00 -37.67 -4.56
N ALA A 1022 -17.35 -37.12 -5.59
CA ALA A 1022 -16.35 -37.85 -6.37
C ALA A 1022 -15.18 -38.34 -5.50
N GLU A 1023 -14.64 -37.46 -4.64
CA GLU A 1023 -13.52 -37.80 -3.76
C GLU A 1023 -13.91 -38.89 -2.75
N GLU A 1024 -15.11 -38.79 -2.17
CA GLU A 1024 -15.63 -39.78 -1.23
C GLU A 1024 -15.85 -41.15 -1.90
N MET A 1025 -16.53 -41.19 -3.05
CA MET A 1025 -16.81 -42.44 -3.75
C MET A 1025 -15.52 -43.11 -4.23
N ALA A 1026 -14.54 -42.32 -4.71
CA ALA A 1026 -13.23 -42.85 -5.04
C ALA A 1026 -12.54 -43.45 -3.79
N ALA A 1027 -12.63 -42.79 -2.64
CA ALA A 1027 -12.06 -43.33 -1.41
C ALA A 1027 -12.74 -44.64 -0.97
N ARG A 1028 -14.08 -44.70 -1.01
CA ARG A 1028 -14.85 -45.93 -0.69
C ARG A 1028 -14.48 -47.08 -1.62
N LEU A 1029 -14.40 -46.84 -2.93
CA LEU A 1029 -13.97 -47.86 -3.91
C LEU A 1029 -12.55 -48.36 -3.64
N ASN A 1030 -11.59 -47.48 -3.32
CA ASN A 1030 -10.22 -47.90 -2.99
C ASN A 1030 -10.17 -48.72 -1.70
N ILE A 1031 -11.01 -48.40 -0.70
CA ILE A 1031 -11.12 -49.19 0.54
C ILE A 1031 -11.65 -50.62 0.23
N GLU A 1032 -12.59 -50.75 -0.71
CA GLU A 1032 -13.08 -52.03 -1.22
C GLU A 1032 -12.09 -52.73 -2.19
N GLY A 1033 -10.91 -52.14 -2.42
CA GLY A 1033 -9.86 -52.72 -3.27
C GLY A 1033 -10.03 -52.44 -4.76
N ILE A 1034 -10.95 -51.57 -5.16
CA ILE A 1034 -11.15 -51.13 -6.55
C ILE A 1034 -10.37 -49.83 -6.78
N PRO A 1035 -9.36 -49.82 -7.66
CA PRO A 1035 -8.62 -48.60 -7.99
C PRO A 1035 -9.56 -47.56 -8.60
N ALA A 1036 -9.73 -46.44 -7.91
CA ALA A 1036 -10.58 -45.33 -8.36
C ALA A 1036 -9.89 -43.98 -8.17
N HIS A 1037 -10.07 -43.08 -9.13
CA HIS A 1037 -9.46 -41.74 -9.13
C HIS A 1037 -10.50 -40.66 -9.40
N ALA A 1038 -10.63 -39.70 -8.49
CA ALA A 1038 -11.50 -38.55 -8.66
C ALA A 1038 -10.83 -37.48 -9.54
N VAL A 1039 -11.44 -37.14 -10.68
CA VAL A 1039 -10.95 -36.09 -11.60
C VAL A 1039 -11.98 -34.96 -11.65
N SER A 1040 -11.54 -33.75 -11.33
CA SER A 1040 -12.33 -32.51 -11.39
C SER A 1040 -11.62 -31.42 -12.17
N GLY A 1041 -12.29 -30.27 -12.38
CA GLY A 1041 -11.69 -29.09 -13.01
C GLY A 1041 -10.44 -28.57 -12.28
N ASN A 1042 -10.35 -28.79 -10.97
CA ASN A 1042 -9.24 -28.35 -10.14
C ASN A 1042 -8.10 -29.37 -10.05
N THR A 1043 -8.26 -30.58 -10.59
CA THR A 1043 -7.19 -31.60 -10.58
C THR A 1043 -5.98 -31.09 -11.38
N PRO A 1044 -4.78 -30.99 -10.76
CA PRO A 1044 -3.58 -30.55 -11.45
C PRO A 1044 -3.27 -31.40 -12.69
N ALA A 1045 -2.72 -30.79 -13.73
CA ALA A 1045 -2.50 -31.45 -15.02
C ALA A 1045 -1.58 -32.67 -14.91
N SER A 1046 -0.60 -32.64 -14.00
CA SER A 1046 0.30 -33.77 -13.71
C SER A 1046 -0.45 -34.95 -13.07
N ALA A 1047 -1.28 -34.68 -12.06
CA ALA A 1047 -2.10 -35.70 -11.40
C ALA A 1047 -3.15 -36.27 -12.35
N ARG A 1048 -3.86 -35.41 -13.10
CA ARG A 1048 -4.84 -35.83 -14.11
C ARG A 1048 -4.22 -36.77 -15.14
N ARG A 1049 -3.03 -36.45 -15.66
CA ARG A 1049 -2.31 -37.32 -16.59
C ARG A 1049 -1.95 -38.66 -15.96
N TYR A 1050 -1.40 -38.64 -14.75
CA TYR A 1050 -1.03 -39.84 -14.03
C TYR A 1050 -2.23 -40.77 -13.76
N PHE A 1051 -3.40 -40.21 -13.49
CA PHE A 1051 -4.63 -40.98 -13.31
C PHE A 1051 -5.22 -41.51 -14.63
N LEU A 1052 -5.02 -40.81 -15.75
CA LEU A 1052 -5.51 -41.25 -17.08
C LEU A 1052 -4.60 -42.25 -17.78
N GLU A 1053 -3.31 -42.30 -17.41
CA GLU A 1053 -2.34 -43.28 -17.93
C GLU A 1053 -2.45 -44.65 -17.24
N ARG A 1054 -3.23 -44.74 -16.16
CA ARG A 1054 -3.51 -45.95 -15.38
C ARG A 1054 -4.96 -46.35 -15.56
#